data_AF-A0A7K2JWN4-F1
#
_entry.id   AF-A0A7K2JWN4-F1
#
_cell.length_a   1.000
_cell.length_b   1.000
_cell.length_c   1.000
_cell.angle_alpha   90.00
_cell.angle_beta   90.00
_cell.angle_gamma   90.00
#
_symmetry.space_group_name_H-M   'P 1'
#
loop_
_entity.id
_entity.type
_entity.pdbx_description
1 polymer ?
#
loop_
_entity_poly.entity_id
_entity_poly.type
_entity_poly.pdbx_seq_one_letter_code
_entity_poly.pdbx_strand_id
1 'polypeptide(L)'
;MVEDLAAGTRDLYAQAEERLLGIIARQLARDLDAPSWAERKLAAVQTLRRASQGVVDELGKAATLEIFDVVAEAYSTGARAGVAELGALSDDARRLVDDVTPNAQSVDRLAQQAVDVVTDRHRSILRTIVDRFRAVVAEVTATPLLGTGTRRQATQDAMRRWADEGVTSFVDRSGRRWSLPAYAEMAVRTSVGRAATEAHMRTLSNHGVDLVIVSDAPRECPLCRRWEGKVLTISGPAGARIVEAEHGIEDGRMVRVRVAGSLDEARQSGLQHPNCRHSVSMYTPGVTRLETPTSDPEGYEAGQRQREIERTIRKWKRREAAATDPTAQRIARAKVRQWQKAQRDHLAAHPDLRRLRHREQLDPSQLPANRRPPRNDPTPEQIEAARVWSGDDASVRAMSDDDLAAAMRSNLLDSRARRRIEVEADRRDTEQLLDRAAPGGTLADDLTALSDAELGRVIGHVDNADAIRIAAELDRRDVAARLPGVRADLVGLSDDQLAARVRDAIAHGTDDVADLAAEAHRRDLLASMFPGGRLADDLAAVGDDTLAWAMSYADNDEVLRIAAEMDRRDAIELPAPAATGDAVADLLADRDALADAMNPAPDPEGWGALADDDAAFSALRAAAAKQHRGDDEDQDERHTITRAEARKMYDEYVYQQMLAAHDACNGYLLNKAASLAGHSPLALFSGPARIAYARASDELKEWWEQNGRLTQAEFIEQVTGRTQRWAAGARENKWAEQKKR
;
A
#
# COMPACT_ATOMS: atom_id res chain seq x y z
N MET A 1 6.88 -17.73 -29.30
CA MET A 1 7.31 -18.97 -29.98
C MET A 1 8.03 -19.84 -28.98
N VAL A 2 7.45 -21.00 -28.67
CA VAL A 2 7.98 -21.95 -27.68
C VAL A 2 9.10 -22.84 -28.28
N GLU A 3 9.39 -22.69 -29.58
CA GLU A 3 10.34 -23.55 -30.32
C GLU A 3 11.80 -23.47 -29.83
N ASP A 4 12.24 -22.33 -29.31
CA ASP A 4 13.63 -22.12 -28.89
C ASP A 4 13.89 -22.55 -27.44
N LEU A 5 12.84 -22.85 -26.66
CA LEU A 5 12.97 -23.19 -25.25
C LEU A 5 13.69 -24.53 -25.00
N ALA A 6 13.65 -25.47 -25.95
CA ALA A 6 14.37 -26.74 -25.82
C ALA A 6 15.88 -26.65 -26.18
N ALA A 7 16.34 -25.49 -26.67
CA ALA A 7 17.72 -25.33 -27.13
C ALA A 7 18.72 -25.43 -25.98
N GLY A 8 18.41 -24.86 -24.81
CA GLY A 8 19.28 -24.92 -23.62
C GLY A 8 19.52 -26.36 -23.17
N THR A 9 18.45 -27.17 -23.05
CA THR A 9 18.60 -28.59 -22.69
C THR A 9 19.40 -29.39 -23.73
N ARG A 10 19.17 -29.17 -25.03
CA ARG A 10 20.00 -29.79 -26.07
C ARG A 10 21.48 -29.49 -25.84
N ASP A 11 21.80 -28.23 -25.57
CA ASP A 11 23.18 -27.76 -25.44
C ASP A 11 23.86 -28.34 -24.19
N LEU A 12 23.14 -28.47 -23.08
CA LEU A 12 23.62 -29.19 -21.89
C LEU A 12 24.02 -30.64 -22.23
N TYR A 13 23.17 -31.35 -22.97
CA TYR A 13 23.44 -32.73 -23.40
C TYR A 13 24.58 -32.83 -24.41
N ALA A 14 24.70 -31.86 -25.33
CA ALA A 14 25.80 -31.80 -26.30
C ALA A 14 27.15 -31.59 -25.60
N GLN A 15 27.21 -30.67 -24.63
CA GLN A 15 28.39 -30.42 -23.81
C GLN A 15 28.77 -31.64 -22.97
N ALA A 16 27.78 -32.33 -22.39
CA ALA A 16 28.04 -33.56 -21.66
C ALA A 16 28.63 -34.65 -22.58
N GLU A 17 28.04 -34.87 -23.77
CA GLU A 17 28.56 -35.82 -24.76
C GLU A 17 30.01 -35.48 -25.15
N GLU A 18 30.30 -34.21 -25.41
CA GLU A 18 31.66 -33.75 -25.75
C GLU A 18 32.65 -33.97 -24.62
N ARG A 19 32.30 -33.59 -23.38
CA ARG A 19 33.17 -33.80 -22.20
C ARG A 19 33.46 -35.28 -22.00
N LEU A 20 32.46 -36.14 -22.16
CA LEU A 20 32.61 -37.58 -22.05
C LEU A 20 33.57 -38.13 -23.12
N LEU A 21 33.36 -37.78 -24.39
CA LEU A 21 34.25 -38.17 -25.49
C LEU A 21 35.68 -37.67 -25.27
N GLY A 22 35.86 -36.44 -24.80
CA GLY A 22 37.16 -35.87 -24.49
C GLY A 22 37.87 -36.56 -23.32
N ILE A 23 37.15 -36.93 -22.26
CA ILE A 23 37.71 -37.73 -21.14
C ILE A 23 38.23 -39.07 -21.68
N ILE A 24 37.45 -39.73 -22.52
CA ILE A 24 37.82 -41.01 -23.10
C ILE A 24 39.02 -40.88 -24.04
N ALA A 25 39.02 -39.90 -24.95
CA ALA A 25 40.12 -39.65 -25.88
C ALA A 25 41.44 -39.42 -25.13
N ARG A 26 41.43 -38.57 -24.09
CA ARG A 26 42.59 -38.33 -23.22
C ARG A 26 43.03 -39.59 -22.48
N GLN A 27 42.09 -40.37 -21.96
CA GLN A 27 42.40 -41.63 -21.27
C GLN A 27 43.02 -42.66 -22.21
N LEU A 28 42.53 -42.80 -23.44
CA LEU A 28 43.09 -43.73 -24.43
C LEU A 28 44.47 -43.29 -24.93
N ALA A 29 44.66 -41.99 -25.18
CA ALA A 29 45.91 -41.43 -25.71
C ALA A 29 47.08 -41.45 -24.71
N ARG A 30 46.81 -41.41 -23.40
CA ARG A 30 47.85 -41.44 -22.35
C ARG A 30 48.65 -42.75 -22.43
N ASP A 31 49.98 -42.66 -22.41
CA ASP A 31 50.91 -43.80 -22.43
C ASP A 31 50.68 -44.81 -23.58
N LEU A 32 50.18 -44.34 -24.73
CA LEU A 32 49.73 -45.20 -25.83
C LEU A 32 50.78 -46.20 -26.34
N ASP A 33 52.05 -45.82 -26.24
CA ASP A 33 53.19 -46.60 -26.72
C ASP A 33 53.72 -47.59 -25.66
N ALA A 34 53.17 -47.60 -24.44
CA ALA A 34 53.61 -48.50 -23.37
C ALA A 34 53.27 -49.98 -23.67
N PRO A 35 54.16 -50.96 -23.37
CA PRO A 35 53.85 -52.38 -23.53
C PRO A 35 52.65 -52.83 -22.69
N SER A 36 52.53 -52.33 -21.46
CA SER A 36 51.44 -52.62 -20.53
C SER A 36 50.19 -51.73 -20.73
N TRP A 37 49.99 -51.15 -21.92
CA TRP A 37 48.93 -50.17 -22.17
C TRP A 37 47.54 -50.75 -21.84
N ALA A 38 47.23 -51.95 -22.34
CA ALA A 38 45.93 -52.58 -22.15
C ALA A 38 45.58 -52.80 -20.67
N GLU A 39 46.53 -53.34 -19.89
CA GLU A 39 46.39 -53.55 -18.44
C GLU A 39 46.15 -52.23 -17.70
N ARG A 40 46.91 -51.18 -18.03
CA ARG A 40 46.73 -49.84 -17.45
C ARG A 40 45.37 -49.24 -17.79
N LYS A 41 44.84 -49.47 -19.00
CA LYS A 41 43.49 -48.99 -19.38
C LYS A 41 42.39 -49.75 -18.67
N LEU A 42 42.51 -51.07 -18.53
CA LEU A 42 41.55 -51.87 -17.77
C LEU A 42 41.52 -51.48 -16.28
N ALA A 43 42.69 -51.21 -15.67
CA ALA A 43 42.79 -50.69 -14.31
C ALA A 43 42.17 -49.28 -14.18
N ALA A 44 42.23 -48.46 -15.24
CA ALA A 44 41.67 -47.11 -15.26
C ALA A 44 40.13 -47.04 -15.42
N VAL A 45 39.44 -48.16 -15.64
CA VAL A 45 37.97 -48.20 -15.87
C VAL A 45 37.20 -47.56 -14.71
N GLN A 46 37.61 -47.80 -13.45
CA GLN A 46 36.94 -47.20 -12.29
C GLN A 46 37.14 -45.68 -12.23
N THR A 47 38.33 -45.20 -12.59
CA THR A 47 38.63 -43.77 -12.67
C THR A 47 37.85 -43.10 -13.80
N LEU A 48 37.75 -43.76 -14.96
CA LEU A 48 36.90 -43.31 -16.06
C LEU A 48 35.43 -43.22 -15.62
N ARG A 49 34.92 -44.27 -14.98
CA ARG A 49 33.52 -44.30 -14.48
C ARG A 49 33.24 -43.15 -13.52
N ARG A 50 34.12 -42.90 -12.53
CA ARG A 50 33.95 -41.77 -11.59
C ARG A 50 33.98 -40.42 -12.30
N ALA A 51 34.91 -40.22 -13.24
CA ALA A 51 34.98 -38.97 -14.01
C ALA A 51 33.72 -38.77 -14.88
N SER A 52 33.20 -39.83 -15.49
CA SER A 52 31.96 -39.79 -16.27
C SER A 52 30.72 -39.58 -15.39
N GLN A 53 30.68 -40.18 -14.20
CA GLN A 53 29.60 -39.97 -13.22
C GLN A 53 29.45 -38.49 -12.87
N GLY A 54 30.56 -37.81 -12.55
CA GLY A 54 30.52 -36.37 -12.26
C GLY A 54 29.97 -35.52 -13.42
N VAL A 55 30.21 -35.91 -14.68
CA VAL A 55 29.61 -35.21 -15.83
C VAL A 55 28.10 -35.46 -15.93
N VAL A 56 27.65 -36.70 -15.66
CA VAL A 56 26.24 -37.07 -15.71
C VAL A 56 25.44 -36.48 -14.55
N ASP A 57 26.01 -36.40 -13.35
CA ASP A 57 25.36 -35.79 -12.18
C ASP A 57 25.13 -34.30 -12.38
N GLU A 58 26.15 -33.59 -12.87
CA GLU A 58 26.03 -32.16 -13.20
C GLU A 58 25.06 -31.92 -14.36
N LEU A 59 25.05 -32.81 -15.36
CA LEU A 59 24.03 -32.79 -16.41
C LEU A 59 22.63 -32.95 -15.82
N GLY A 60 22.43 -33.88 -14.87
CA GLY A 60 21.14 -34.12 -14.22
C GLY A 60 20.62 -32.89 -13.47
N LYS A 61 21.46 -32.24 -12.68
CA LYS A 61 21.09 -31.01 -11.96
C LYS A 61 20.73 -29.88 -12.92
N ALA A 62 21.60 -29.63 -13.91
CA ALA A 62 21.40 -28.55 -14.87
C ALA A 62 20.16 -28.79 -15.75
N ALA A 63 19.97 -30.02 -16.24
CA ALA A 63 18.81 -30.36 -17.05
C ALA A 63 17.50 -30.28 -16.24
N THR A 64 17.51 -30.66 -14.96
CA THR A 64 16.33 -30.53 -14.11
C THR A 64 15.90 -29.07 -14.01
N LEU A 65 16.80 -28.17 -13.59
CA LEU A 65 16.50 -26.74 -13.46
C LEU A 65 16.01 -26.14 -14.78
N GLU A 66 16.75 -26.38 -15.87
CA GLU A 66 16.38 -25.88 -17.19
C GLU A 66 14.98 -26.38 -17.62
N ILE A 67 14.67 -27.67 -17.40
CA ILE A 67 13.38 -28.25 -17.78
C ILE A 67 12.22 -27.62 -16.99
N PHE A 68 12.40 -27.41 -15.68
CA PHE A 68 11.39 -26.73 -14.86
C PHE A 68 11.11 -25.32 -15.38
N ASP A 69 12.15 -24.54 -15.63
CA ASP A 69 12.04 -23.16 -16.12
C ASP A 69 11.31 -23.11 -17.47
N VAL A 70 11.74 -23.93 -18.45
CA VAL A 70 11.16 -23.88 -19.79
C VAL A 70 9.74 -24.42 -19.85
N VAL A 71 9.38 -25.39 -19.00
CA VAL A 71 8.00 -25.89 -18.89
C VAL A 71 7.11 -24.84 -18.24
N ALA A 72 7.57 -24.17 -17.19
CA ALA A 72 6.84 -23.07 -16.56
C ALA A 72 6.60 -21.91 -17.54
N GLU A 73 7.65 -21.48 -18.26
CA GLU A 73 7.53 -20.43 -19.28
C GLU A 73 6.59 -20.81 -20.41
N ALA A 74 6.65 -22.07 -20.88
CA ALA A 74 5.76 -22.58 -21.91
C ALA A 74 4.30 -22.62 -21.44
N TYR A 75 4.06 -23.06 -20.20
CA TYR A 75 2.73 -23.07 -19.59
C TYR A 75 2.15 -21.65 -19.50
N SER A 76 2.92 -20.70 -18.96
CA SER A 76 2.51 -19.29 -18.86
C SER A 76 2.29 -18.64 -20.22
N THR A 77 3.08 -19.01 -21.23
CA THR A 77 2.88 -18.55 -22.61
C THR A 77 1.58 -19.11 -23.20
N GLY A 78 1.30 -20.40 -22.99
CA GLY A 78 0.06 -21.04 -23.40
C GLY A 78 -1.18 -20.43 -22.73
N ALA A 79 -1.11 -20.20 -21.41
CA ALA A 79 -2.20 -19.58 -20.66
C ALA A 79 -2.48 -18.15 -21.16
N ARG A 80 -1.44 -17.32 -21.34
CA ARG A 80 -1.57 -15.97 -21.89
C ARG A 80 -2.10 -15.94 -23.31
N ALA A 81 -1.68 -16.89 -24.16
CA ALA A 81 -2.22 -17.02 -25.52
C ALA A 81 -3.74 -17.30 -25.48
N GLY A 82 -4.19 -18.18 -24.59
CA GLY A 82 -5.62 -18.42 -24.38
C GLY A 82 -6.38 -17.18 -23.91
N VAL A 83 -5.85 -16.44 -22.93
CA VAL A 83 -6.51 -15.20 -22.46
C VAL A 83 -6.52 -14.12 -23.54
N ALA A 84 -5.45 -13.98 -24.32
CA ALA A 84 -5.40 -13.02 -25.41
C ALA A 84 -6.45 -13.31 -26.49
N GLU A 85 -6.69 -14.59 -26.80
CA GLU A 85 -7.76 -15.00 -27.71
C GLU A 85 -9.16 -14.68 -27.14
N LEU A 86 -9.37 -14.86 -25.83
CA LEU A 86 -10.61 -14.48 -25.15
C LEU A 86 -10.81 -12.95 -25.07
N GLY A 87 -9.72 -12.19 -24.87
CA GLY A 87 -9.72 -10.73 -24.80
C GLY A 87 -10.04 -10.04 -26.12
N ALA A 88 -10.02 -10.77 -27.24
CA ALA A 88 -10.63 -10.32 -28.49
C ALA A 88 -12.18 -10.28 -28.42
N LEU A 89 -12.80 -10.78 -27.34
CA LEU A 89 -14.25 -10.87 -27.16
C LEU A 89 -14.82 -10.13 -25.92
N SER A 90 -14.02 -9.67 -24.94
CA SER A 90 -14.56 -8.94 -23.77
C SER A 90 -13.60 -7.93 -23.11
N ASP A 91 -14.19 -6.86 -22.53
CA ASP A 91 -13.45 -5.84 -21.75
C ASP A 91 -12.96 -6.36 -20.38
N ASP A 92 -13.57 -7.41 -19.83
CA ASP A 92 -13.18 -8.03 -18.55
C ASP A 92 -11.93 -8.92 -18.69
N ALA A 93 -11.68 -9.50 -19.87
CA ALA A 93 -10.52 -10.37 -20.11
C ALA A 93 -9.18 -9.62 -20.07
N ARG A 94 -9.16 -8.30 -20.30
CA ARG A 94 -7.95 -7.47 -20.15
C ARG A 94 -7.43 -7.43 -18.71
N ARG A 95 -8.34 -7.43 -17.71
CA ARG A 95 -7.95 -7.48 -16.28
C ARG A 95 -7.43 -8.86 -15.86
N LEU A 96 -7.86 -9.92 -16.55
CA LEU A 96 -7.43 -11.30 -16.25
C LEU A 96 -6.02 -11.64 -16.73
N VAL A 97 -5.46 -10.93 -17.73
CA VAL A 97 -4.10 -11.20 -18.25
C VAL A 97 -3.04 -10.99 -17.18
N ASP A 98 -3.28 -10.07 -16.25
CA ASP A 98 -2.33 -9.70 -15.20
C ASP A 98 -2.43 -10.60 -13.95
N ASP A 99 -3.55 -11.31 -13.75
CA ASP A 99 -3.84 -12.15 -12.57
C ASP A 99 -3.64 -13.67 -12.80
N VAL A 100 -3.15 -14.09 -13.97
CA VAL A 100 -2.93 -15.53 -14.23
C VAL A 100 -1.76 -16.05 -13.39
N THR A 101 -2.09 -16.54 -12.21
CA THR A 101 -1.16 -17.34 -11.42
C THR A 101 -1.05 -18.71 -12.09
N PRO A 102 0.15 -19.16 -12.52
CA PRO A 102 0.31 -20.51 -13.05
C PRO A 102 -0.22 -21.51 -12.04
N ASN A 103 -1.01 -22.48 -12.48
CA ASN A 103 -1.41 -23.59 -11.61
C ASN A 103 -0.15 -24.39 -11.27
N ALA A 104 0.47 -24.08 -10.14
CA ALA A 104 1.77 -24.60 -9.72
C ALA A 104 1.81 -26.14 -9.79
N GLN A 105 0.73 -26.81 -9.35
CA GLN A 105 0.63 -28.27 -9.39
C GLN A 105 0.68 -28.85 -10.82
N SER A 106 0.07 -28.15 -11.79
CA SER A 106 0.06 -28.60 -13.19
C SER A 106 1.44 -28.42 -13.84
N VAL A 107 2.09 -27.29 -13.55
CA VAL A 107 3.46 -27.00 -14.00
C VAL A 107 4.43 -28.02 -13.41
N ASP A 108 4.38 -28.23 -12.10
CA ASP A 108 5.25 -29.18 -11.39
C ASP A 108 5.10 -30.61 -11.92
N ARG A 109 3.87 -31.07 -12.14
CA ARG A 109 3.60 -32.40 -12.71
C ARG A 109 4.19 -32.53 -14.12
N LEU A 110 3.98 -31.55 -14.99
CA LEU A 110 4.46 -31.59 -16.37
C LEU A 110 5.98 -31.48 -16.45
N ALA A 111 6.57 -30.62 -15.61
CA ALA A 111 8.01 -30.47 -15.49
C ALA A 111 8.65 -31.77 -14.97
N GLN A 112 8.11 -32.35 -13.90
CA GLN A 112 8.60 -33.62 -13.36
C GLN A 112 8.52 -34.75 -14.39
N GLN A 113 7.39 -34.86 -15.12
CA GLN A 113 7.26 -35.82 -16.22
C GLN A 113 8.33 -35.61 -17.31
N ALA A 114 8.65 -34.36 -17.64
CA ALA A 114 9.68 -34.05 -18.62
C ALA A 114 11.09 -34.38 -18.10
N VAL A 115 11.36 -34.11 -16.82
CA VAL A 115 12.60 -34.49 -16.14
C VAL A 115 12.76 -36.00 -16.17
N ASP A 116 11.78 -36.76 -15.69
CA ASP A 116 11.82 -38.22 -15.61
C ASP A 116 12.14 -38.87 -16.96
N VAL A 117 11.48 -38.43 -18.04
CA VAL A 117 11.72 -38.92 -19.41
C VAL A 117 13.19 -38.78 -19.82
N VAL A 118 13.83 -37.71 -19.36
CA VAL A 118 15.16 -37.27 -19.79
C VAL A 118 16.26 -37.82 -18.85
N THR A 119 15.97 -37.95 -17.54
CA THR A 119 16.89 -38.41 -16.48
C THR A 119 16.85 -39.92 -16.23
N ASP A 120 15.73 -40.60 -16.42
CA ASP A 120 15.63 -42.08 -16.28
C ASP A 120 16.66 -42.81 -17.13
N ARG A 121 17.08 -42.14 -18.21
CA ARG A 121 18.02 -42.67 -19.17
C ARG A 121 19.48 -42.31 -18.91
N HIS A 122 19.78 -41.53 -17.88
CA HIS A 122 21.16 -41.21 -17.50
C HIS A 122 21.98 -42.43 -17.08
N ARG A 123 21.35 -43.40 -16.41
CA ARG A 123 22.04 -44.64 -15.99
C ARG A 123 22.60 -45.44 -17.17
N SER A 124 21.92 -45.40 -18.33
CA SER A 124 22.40 -46.12 -19.52
C SER A 124 23.61 -45.43 -20.17
N ILE A 125 23.78 -44.12 -20.00
CA ILE A 125 24.94 -43.36 -20.51
C ILE A 125 26.25 -43.94 -19.95
N LEU A 126 26.32 -44.11 -18.64
CA LEU A 126 27.52 -44.59 -17.95
C LEU A 126 27.88 -46.02 -18.35
N ARG A 127 26.85 -46.87 -18.51
CA ARG A 127 27.04 -48.23 -19.01
C ARG A 127 27.60 -48.22 -20.43
N THR A 128 26.99 -47.44 -21.33
CA THR A 128 27.45 -47.30 -22.72
C THR A 128 28.90 -46.81 -22.79
N ILE A 129 29.29 -45.85 -21.96
CA ILE A 129 30.67 -45.35 -21.90
C ILE A 129 31.66 -46.45 -21.50
N VAL A 130 31.37 -47.18 -20.43
CA VAL A 130 32.28 -48.24 -19.93
C VAL A 130 32.38 -49.40 -20.92
N ASP A 131 31.25 -49.84 -21.47
CA ASP A 131 31.19 -50.94 -22.43
C ASP A 131 31.95 -50.58 -23.71
N ARG A 132 31.76 -49.35 -24.21
CA ARG A 132 32.45 -48.89 -25.41
C ARG A 132 33.94 -48.64 -25.17
N PHE A 133 34.34 -48.12 -24.01
CA PHE A 133 35.76 -47.99 -23.65
C PHE A 133 36.46 -49.36 -23.65
N ARG A 134 35.84 -50.39 -23.05
CA ARG A 134 36.37 -51.76 -23.07
C ARG A 134 36.48 -52.31 -24.49
N ALA A 135 35.47 -52.07 -25.32
CA ALA A 135 35.49 -52.51 -26.72
C ALA A 135 36.63 -51.85 -27.51
N VAL A 136 36.87 -50.55 -27.31
CA VAL A 136 37.99 -49.83 -27.94
C VAL A 136 39.33 -50.38 -27.47
N VAL A 137 39.50 -50.64 -26.17
CA VAL A 137 40.73 -51.23 -25.62
C VAL A 137 41.00 -52.61 -26.23
N ALA A 138 39.97 -53.46 -26.34
CA ALA A 138 40.09 -54.78 -26.96
C ALA A 138 40.49 -54.68 -28.44
N GLU A 139 39.87 -53.79 -29.20
CA GLU A 139 40.16 -53.57 -30.62
C GLU A 139 41.60 -53.08 -30.83
N VAL A 140 42.01 -52.01 -30.12
CA VAL A 140 43.34 -51.41 -30.25
C VAL A 140 44.45 -52.40 -29.87
N THR A 141 44.17 -53.31 -28.94
CA THR A 141 45.13 -54.35 -28.54
C THR A 141 45.31 -55.41 -29.63
N ALA A 142 44.24 -55.74 -30.38
CA ALA A 142 44.27 -56.73 -31.45
C ALA A 142 44.91 -56.23 -32.75
N THR A 143 44.73 -54.96 -33.12
CA THR A 143 45.17 -54.43 -34.43
C THR A 143 46.67 -54.64 -34.73
N PRO A 144 47.62 -54.33 -33.82
CA PRO A 144 49.05 -54.57 -34.09
C PRO A 144 49.41 -56.06 -34.16
N LEU A 145 48.73 -56.90 -33.37
CA LEU A 145 48.96 -58.35 -33.35
C LEU A 145 48.55 -59.01 -34.67
N LEU A 146 47.53 -58.44 -35.33
CA LEU A 146 47.05 -58.86 -36.64
C LEU A 146 47.85 -58.24 -37.80
N GLY A 147 48.81 -57.36 -37.53
CA GLY A 147 49.60 -56.67 -38.55
C GLY A 147 48.80 -55.67 -39.40
N THR A 148 47.57 -55.33 -39.01
CA THR A 148 46.65 -54.51 -39.82
C THR A 148 46.80 -53.00 -39.59
N GLY A 149 47.62 -52.59 -38.62
CA GLY A 149 47.92 -51.17 -38.36
C GLY A 149 48.62 -50.92 -37.02
N THR A 150 48.89 -49.65 -36.73
CA THR A 150 49.49 -49.22 -35.45
C THR A 150 48.43 -48.99 -34.37
N ARG A 151 48.81 -49.05 -33.08
CA ARG A 151 47.91 -48.71 -31.96
C ARG A 151 47.35 -47.30 -32.07
N ARG A 152 48.15 -46.36 -32.57
CA ARG A 152 47.77 -44.96 -32.79
C ARG A 152 46.68 -44.84 -33.86
N GLN A 153 46.85 -45.51 -35.00
CA GLN A 153 45.82 -45.57 -36.04
C GLN A 153 44.55 -46.25 -35.53
N ALA A 154 44.68 -47.40 -34.86
CA ALA A 154 43.54 -48.13 -34.30
C ALA A 154 42.74 -47.29 -33.30
N THR A 155 43.43 -46.56 -32.41
CA THR A 155 42.80 -45.70 -31.41
C THR A 155 42.06 -44.54 -32.09
N GLN A 156 42.70 -43.90 -33.09
CA GLN A 156 42.09 -42.80 -33.83
C GLN A 156 40.89 -43.26 -34.67
N ASP A 157 40.95 -44.45 -35.27
CA ASP A 157 39.88 -45.03 -36.07
C ASP A 157 38.68 -45.43 -35.20
N ALA A 158 38.95 -46.05 -34.04
CA ALA A 158 37.94 -46.40 -33.07
C ALA A 158 37.24 -45.15 -32.50
N MET A 159 38.00 -44.12 -32.14
CA MET A 159 37.44 -42.84 -31.66
C MET A 159 36.67 -42.10 -32.75
N ARG A 160 37.12 -42.13 -34.01
CA ARG A 160 36.38 -41.54 -35.14
C ARG A 160 35.03 -42.23 -35.34
N ARG A 161 34.97 -43.56 -35.34
CA ARG A 161 33.70 -44.31 -35.45
C ARG A 161 32.77 -44.00 -34.28
N TRP A 162 33.31 -43.95 -33.06
CA TRP A 162 32.50 -43.61 -31.90
C TRP A 162 31.98 -42.16 -31.97
N ALA A 163 32.78 -41.20 -32.43
CA ALA A 163 32.33 -39.83 -32.63
C ALA A 163 31.24 -39.70 -33.70
N ASP A 164 31.27 -40.56 -34.74
CA ASP A 164 30.23 -40.62 -35.77
C ASP A 164 28.91 -41.13 -35.23
N GLU A 165 28.97 -42.26 -34.51
CA GLU A 165 27.84 -42.87 -33.84
C GLU A 165 27.27 -41.91 -32.78
N GLY A 166 28.14 -41.28 -32.00
CA GLY A 166 27.80 -40.57 -30.77
C GLY A 166 27.64 -41.49 -29.57
N VAL A 167 27.35 -40.91 -28.41
CA VAL A 167 26.91 -41.66 -27.24
C VAL A 167 25.42 -41.96 -27.44
N THR A 168 25.15 -43.06 -28.15
CA THR A 168 23.78 -43.52 -28.41
C THR A 168 23.36 -44.54 -27.36
N SER A 169 22.75 -44.07 -26.27
CA SER A 169 22.18 -44.94 -25.23
C SER A 169 20.65 -45.13 -25.37
N PHE A 170 20.07 -44.53 -26.42
CA PHE A 170 18.63 -44.45 -26.67
C PHE A 170 18.28 -45.21 -27.95
N VAL A 171 17.33 -46.13 -27.86
CA VAL A 171 16.72 -46.82 -29.00
C VAL A 171 15.22 -46.57 -28.91
N ASP A 172 14.62 -46.02 -29.95
CA ASP A 172 13.17 -45.83 -29.98
C ASP A 172 12.43 -47.15 -30.27
N ARG A 173 11.10 -47.14 -30.17
CA ARG A 173 10.27 -48.34 -30.47
C ARG A 173 10.44 -48.84 -31.90
N SER A 174 10.87 -47.99 -32.83
CA SER A 174 11.17 -48.35 -34.22
C SER A 174 12.61 -48.84 -34.43
N GLY A 175 13.39 -49.05 -33.36
CA GLY A 175 14.77 -49.54 -33.43
C GLY A 175 15.81 -48.49 -33.82
N ARG A 176 15.43 -47.22 -33.99
CA ARG A 176 16.37 -46.15 -34.36
C ARG A 176 17.17 -45.73 -33.14
N ARG A 177 18.48 -45.58 -33.33
CA ARG A 177 19.41 -45.08 -32.31
C ARG A 177 19.40 -43.56 -32.30
N TRP A 178 19.22 -42.97 -31.13
CA TRP A 178 19.27 -41.52 -30.95
C TRP A 178 20.55 -41.12 -30.24
N SER A 179 21.15 -40.00 -30.66
CA SER A 179 22.20 -39.34 -29.88
C SER A 179 21.60 -38.67 -28.65
N LEU A 180 22.42 -38.54 -27.61
CA LEU A 180 22.08 -37.84 -26.37
C LEU A 180 21.37 -36.48 -26.60
N PRO A 181 21.96 -35.55 -27.37
CA PRO A 181 21.38 -34.20 -27.53
C PRO A 181 20.09 -34.21 -28.35
N ALA A 182 20.01 -35.06 -29.37
CA ALA A 182 18.84 -35.14 -30.24
C ALA A 182 17.62 -35.73 -29.50
N TYR A 183 17.85 -36.70 -28.61
CA TYR A 183 16.79 -37.25 -27.79
C TYR A 183 16.30 -36.23 -26.76
N ALA A 184 17.22 -35.56 -26.04
CA ALA A 184 16.86 -34.55 -25.05
C ALA A 184 16.10 -33.37 -25.66
N GLU A 185 16.58 -32.83 -26.79
CA GLU A 185 15.89 -31.77 -27.54
C GLU A 185 14.48 -32.21 -27.94
N MET A 186 14.34 -33.42 -28.49
CA MET A 186 13.06 -33.98 -28.91
C MET A 186 12.09 -34.14 -27.73
N ALA A 187 12.56 -34.73 -26.62
CA ALA A 187 11.75 -34.97 -25.44
C ALA A 187 11.28 -33.66 -24.80
N VAL A 188 12.21 -32.72 -24.54
CA VAL A 188 11.89 -31.43 -23.92
C VAL A 188 10.99 -30.61 -24.82
N ARG A 189 11.28 -30.49 -26.12
CA ARG A 189 10.42 -29.76 -27.06
C ARG A 189 9.00 -30.32 -27.09
N THR A 190 8.86 -31.64 -27.00
CA THR A 190 7.56 -32.30 -26.94
C THR A 190 6.82 -31.94 -25.64
N SER A 191 7.49 -32.03 -24.49
CA SER A 191 6.88 -31.69 -23.19
C SER A 191 6.49 -30.23 -23.10
N VAL A 192 7.35 -29.34 -23.59
CA VAL A 192 7.15 -27.89 -23.67
C VAL A 192 5.95 -27.54 -24.57
N GLY A 193 5.86 -28.15 -25.76
CA GLY A 193 4.69 -27.96 -26.63
C GLY A 193 3.39 -28.48 -26.03
N ARG A 194 3.45 -29.60 -25.29
CA ARG A 194 2.30 -30.12 -24.54
C ARG A 194 1.89 -29.17 -23.42
N ALA A 195 2.83 -28.67 -22.63
CA ALA A 195 2.56 -27.74 -21.54
C ALA A 195 1.88 -26.46 -22.02
N ALA A 196 2.41 -25.86 -23.10
CA ALA A 196 1.79 -24.69 -23.72
C ALA A 196 0.37 -25.00 -24.23
N THR A 197 0.18 -26.12 -24.94
CA THR A 197 -1.15 -26.46 -25.45
C THR A 197 -2.13 -26.80 -24.32
N GLU A 198 -1.70 -27.51 -23.29
CA GLU A 198 -2.55 -27.87 -22.14
C GLU A 198 -3.01 -26.63 -21.39
N ALA A 199 -2.11 -25.68 -21.14
CA ALA A 199 -2.45 -24.39 -20.53
C ALA A 199 -3.46 -23.61 -21.39
N HIS A 200 -3.20 -23.51 -22.70
CA HIS A 200 -4.08 -22.82 -23.64
C HIS A 200 -5.47 -23.45 -23.70
N MET A 201 -5.57 -24.76 -23.90
CA MET A 201 -6.85 -25.46 -23.97
C MET A 201 -7.62 -25.36 -22.66
N ARG A 202 -6.94 -25.46 -21.51
CA ARG A 202 -7.57 -25.30 -20.20
C ARG A 202 -8.15 -23.91 -20.01
N THR A 203 -7.41 -22.86 -20.40
CA THR A 203 -7.92 -21.48 -20.39
C THR A 203 -9.19 -21.38 -21.24
N LEU A 204 -9.18 -21.88 -22.48
CA LEU A 204 -10.36 -21.84 -23.34
C LEU A 204 -11.56 -22.61 -22.73
N SER A 205 -11.34 -23.84 -22.27
CA SER A 205 -12.42 -24.67 -21.70
C SER A 205 -13.01 -24.09 -20.41
N ASN A 206 -12.20 -23.48 -19.54
CA ASN A 206 -12.69 -22.82 -18.32
C ASN A 206 -13.64 -21.65 -18.64
N HIS A 207 -13.52 -21.07 -19.83
CA HIS A 207 -14.35 -19.97 -20.32
C HIS A 207 -15.41 -20.45 -21.33
N GLY A 208 -15.74 -21.74 -21.34
CA GLY A 208 -16.85 -22.29 -22.13
C GLY A 208 -16.56 -22.47 -23.63
N VAL A 209 -15.32 -22.26 -24.06
CA VAL A 209 -14.90 -22.48 -25.46
C VAL A 209 -14.49 -23.94 -25.62
N ASP A 210 -15.20 -24.69 -26.46
CA ASP A 210 -14.87 -26.10 -26.79
C ASP A 210 -14.43 -26.30 -28.26
N LEU A 211 -14.53 -25.27 -29.11
CA LEU A 211 -14.16 -25.35 -30.51
C LEU A 211 -12.83 -24.65 -30.78
N VAL A 212 -11.95 -25.34 -31.49
CA VAL A 212 -10.63 -24.84 -31.85
C VAL A 212 -10.30 -25.12 -33.31
N ILE A 213 -9.46 -24.30 -33.91
CA ILE A 213 -8.98 -24.44 -35.28
C ILE A 213 -7.47 -24.68 -35.28
N VAL A 214 -7.03 -25.58 -36.16
CA VAL A 214 -5.60 -25.84 -36.40
C VAL A 214 -5.04 -24.79 -37.35
N SER A 215 -3.97 -24.10 -36.94
CA SER A 215 -3.28 -23.07 -37.74
C SER A 215 -2.75 -23.61 -39.07
N ASP A 216 -2.71 -22.79 -40.11
CA ASP A 216 -1.83 -23.03 -41.27
C ASP A 216 -0.37 -22.78 -40.85
N ALA A 217 0.52 -23.75 -41.06
CA ALA A 217 1.92 -23.65 -40.66
C ALA A 217 2.87 -23.93 -41.84
N PRO A 218 3.81 -23.01 -42.15
CA PRO A 218 4.67 -23.16 -43.32
C PRO A 218 5.55 -24.40 -43.21
N ARG A 219 5.67 -25.11 -44.34
CA ARG A 219 6.45 -26.36 -44.49
C ARG A 219 5.88 -27.47 -43.61
N GLU A 220 4.56 -27.67 -43.69
CA GLU A 220 3.85 -28.70 -42.95
C GLU A 220 4.37 -30.11 -43.29
N CYS A 221 4.23 -31.04 -42.34
CA CYS A 221 4.53 -32.44 -42.62
C CYS A 221 3.26 -33.17 -43.13
N PRO A 222 3.41 -34.30 -43.87
CA PRO A 222 2.27 -35.07 -44.37
C PRO A 222 1.28 -35.53 -43.29
N LEU A 223 1.72 -35.71 -42.04
CA LEU A 223 0.87 -36.12 -40.93
C LEU A 223 -0.02 -34.98 -40.42
N CYS A 224 0.46 -33.74 -40.47
CA CYS A 224 -0.28 -32.58 -39.98
C CYS A 224 -1.22 -31.99 -41.04
N ARG A 225 -0.83 -32.07 -42.32
CA ARG A 225 -1.60 -31.57 -43.47
C ARG A 225 -3.07 -31.97 -43.45
N ARG A 226 -3.39 -33.20 -43.02
CA ARG A 226 -4.78 -33.70 -42.97
C ARG A 226 -5.67 -32.97 -41.95
N TRP A 227 -5.09 -32.23 -41.01
CA TRP A 227 -5.78 -31.56 -39.90
C TRP A 227 -5.75 -30.04 -40.01
N GLU A 228 -4.92 -29.50 -40.91
CA GLU A 228 -4.72 -28.08 -41.12
C GLU A 228 -6.00 -27.37 -41.59
N GLY A 229 -6.30 -26.22 -40.99
CA GLY A 229 -7.54 -25.46 -41.24
C GLY A 229 -8.82 -26.14 -40.77
N LYS A 230 -8.74 -27.32 -40.11
CA LYS A 230 -9.93 -28.03 -39.61
C LYS A 230 -10.29 -27.58 -38.21
N VAL A 231 -11.61 -27.51 -37.96
CA VAL A 231 -12.17 -27.28 -36.63
C VAL A 231 -12.23 -28.60 -35.87
N LEU A 232 -11.75 -28.58 -34.63
CA LEU A 232 -11.72 -29.69 -33.68
C LEU A 232 -12.45 -29.31 -32.40
N THR A 233 -12.93 -30.31 -31.68
CA THR A 233 -13.41 -30.16 -30.30
C THR A 233 -12.24 -30.32 -29.33
N ILE A 234 -12.17 -29.51 -28.26
CA ILE A 234 -11.13 -29.65 -27.23
C ILE A 234 -11.32 -30.99 -26.52
N SER A 235 -12.56 -31.32 -26.17
CA SER A 235 -12.92 -32.57 -25.52
C SER A 235 -14.11 -33.25 -26.21
N GLY A 236 -14.24 -34.57 -26.07
CA GLY A 236 -15.41 -35.31 -26.56
C GLY A 236 -15.09 -36.44 -27.55
N PRO A 237 -16.13 -37.03 -28.17
CA PRO A 237 -15.99 -38.25 -28.96
C PRO A 237 -15.12 -38.05 -30.21
N ALA A 238 -14.48 -39.12 -30.67
CA ALA A 238 -13.77 -39.11 -31.95
C ALA A 238 -14.76 -39.00 -33.13
N GLY A 239 -14.25 -38.64 -34.31
CA GLY A 239 -14.97 -38.67 -35.58
C GLY A 239 -15.61 -37.33 -35.98
N ALA A 240 -15.71 -37.15 -37.30
CA ALA A 240 -16.31 -35.95 -37.88
C ALA A 240 -17.82 -35.91 -37.63
N ARG A 241 -18.32 -34.75 -37.21
CA ARG A 241 -19.75 -34.51 -36.93
C ARG A 241 -20.11 -33.05 -37.15
N ILE A 242 -21.40 -32.76 -37.09
CA ILE A 242 -21.91 -31.39 -37.08
C ILE A 242 -22.31 -31.09 -35.63
N VAL A 243 -21.82 -29.97 -35.11
CA VAL A 243 -22.17 -29.45 -33.79
C VAL A 243 -22.95 -28.16 -33.99
N GLU A 244 -24.08 -28.03 -33.32
CA GLU A 244 -24.81 -26.76 -33.22
C GLU A 244 -24.13 -25.93 -32.13
N ALA A 245 -23.58 -24.78 -32.50
CA ALA A 245 -22.92 -23.86 -31.58
C ALA A 245 -23.50 -22.46 -31.74
N GLU A 246 -23.64 -21.73 -30.64
CA GLU A 246 -24.14 -20.35 -30.66
C GLU A 246 -23.18 -19.43 -31.41
N HIS A 247 -23.73 -18.46 -32.14
CA HIS A 247 -22.97 -17.47 -32.88
C HIS A 247 -22.23 -16.54 -31.92
N GLY A 248 -20.92 -16.34 -32.10
CA GLY A 248 -20.10 -15.63 -31.12
C GLY A 248 -20.34 -14.12 -30.96
N ILE A 249 -21.28 -13.53 -31.71
CA ILE A 249 -21.68 -12.10 -31.64
C ILE A 249 -23.21 -11.92 -31.70
N GLU A 250 -23.95 -12.97 -32.09
CA GLU A 250 -25.41 -12.86 -32.31
C GLU A 250 -26.12 -13.81 -31.34
N ASP A 251 -26.50 -13.28 -30.19
CA ASP A 251 -27.13 -14.04 -29.11
C ASP A 251 -28.38 -14.81 -29.59
N GLY A 252 -28.49 -16.08 -29.21
CA GLY A 252 -29.63 -16.95 -29.54
C GLY A 252 -29.62 -17.51 -30.97
N ARG A 253 -28.65 -17.16 -31.82
CA ARG A 253 -28.51 -17.74 -33.17
C ARG A 253 -27.60 -18.97 -33.15
N MET A 254 -28.15 -20.13 -33.46
CA MET A 254 -27.37 -21.36 -33.61
C MET A 254 -26.76 -21.48 -35.01
N VAL A 255 -25.48 -21.87 -35.07
CA VAL A 255 -24.71 -22.10 -36.29
C VAL A 255 -24.23 -23.55 -36.34
N ARG A 256 -24.36 -24.17 -37.51
CA ARG A 256 -23.93 -25.54 -37.78
C ARG A 256 -22.43 -25.55 -38.08
N VAL A 257 -21.61 -26.06 -37.17
CA VAL A 257 -20.15 -26.15 -37.35
C VAL A 257 -19.76 -27.59 -37.69
N ARG A 258 -19.01 -27.78 -38.78
CA ARG A 258 -18.44 -29.09 -39.13
C ARG A 258 -17.13 -29.31 -38.39
N VAL A 259 -17.15 -30.18 -37.39
CA VAL A 259 -15.94 -30.59 -36.66
C VAL A 259 -15.35 -31.84 -37.30
N ALA A 260 -14.02 -31.89 -37.41
CA ALA A 260 -13.31 -33.01 -38.01
C ALA A 260 -13.02 -34.17 -37.02
N GLY A 261 -13.14 -33.91 -35.73
CA GLY A 261 -12.85 -34.85 -34.64
C GLY A 261 -12.54 -34.12 -33.34
N SER A 262 -11.95 -34.84 -32.38
CA SER A 262 -11.40 -34.24 -31.17
C SER A 262 -9.90 -33.93 -31.32
N LEU A 263 -9.40 -32.99 -30.52
CA LEU A 263 -7.98 -32.66 -30.50
C LEU A 263 -7.13 -33.88 -30.12
N ASP A 264 -7.62 -34.73 -29.21
CA ASP A 264 -6.95 -35.95 -28.80
C ASP A 264 -6.88 -37.00 -29.92
N GLU A 265 -7.95 -37.16 -30.71
CA GLU A 265 -7.92 -38.01 -31.91
C GLU A 265 -6.89 -37.50 -32.93
N ALA A 266 -6.85 -36.18 -33.13
CA ALA A 266 -5.91 -35.56 -34.05
C ALA A 266 -4.46 -35.80 -33.61
N ARG A 267 -4.17 -35.67 -32.31
CA ARG A 267 -2.86 -35.96 -31.71
C ARG A 267 -2.47 -37.42 -31.85
N GLN A 268 -3.38 -38.34 -31.57
CA GLN A 268 -3.15 -39.79 -31.77
C GLN A 268 -2.87 -40.11 -33.24
N SER A 269 -3.46 -39.35 -34.16
CA SER A 269 -3.24 -39.43 -35.61
C SER A 269 -1.98 -38.69 -36.11
N GLY A 270 -1.18 -38.09 -35.24
CA GLY A 270 0.10 -37.46 -35.58
C GLY A 270 0.12 -35.93 -35.60
N LEU A 271 -0.96 -35.23 -35.25
CA LEU A 271 -0.93 -33.79 -35.01
C LEU A 271 -0.06 -33.47 -33.77
N GLN A 272 0.65 -32.34 -33.77
CA GLN A 272 1.54 -31.92 -32.67
C GLN A 272 2.68 -32.92 -32.34
N HIS A 273 3.18 -33.66 -33.34
CA HIS A 273 4.37 -34.50 -33.19
C HIS A 273 5.63 -33.66 -32.81
N PRO A 274 6.77 -34.28 -32.38
CA PRO A 274 7.94 -33.57 -31.81
C PRO A 274 8.63 -32.48 -32.66
N ASN A 275 8.24 -32.30 -33.92
CA ASN A 275 8.75 -31.27 -34.84
C ASN A 275 7.63 -30.46 -35.52
N CYS A 276 6.40 -30.64 -35.06
CA CYS A 276 5.24 -29.92 -35.56
C CYS A 276 5.38 -28.43 -35.19
N ARG A 277 4.87 -27.55 -36.06
CA ARG A 277 4.77 -26.10 -35.83
C ARG A 277 3.34 -25.58 -35.74
N HIS A 278 2.37 -26.48 -35.84
CA HIS A 278 0.96 -26.10 -35.78
C HIS A 278 0.62 -25.70 -34.36
N SER A 279 0.01 -24.52 -34.23
CA SER A 279 -0.72 -24.13 -33.04
C SER A 279 -2.19 -24.46 -33.22
N VAL A 280 -2.92 -24.37 -32.11
CA VAL A 280 -4.36 -24.56 -32.06
C VAL A 280 -4.90 -23.30 -31.42
N SER A 281 -5.87 -22.66 -32.05
CA SER A 281 -6.47 -21.39 -31.59
C SER A 281 -7.97 -21.54 -31.45
N MET A 282 -8.60 -20.66 -30.67
CA MET A 282 -10.04 -20.60 -30.53
C MET A 282 -10.75 -20.50 -31.90
N TYR A 283 -11.81 -21.28 -32.07
CA TYR A 283 -12.75 -21.13 -33.18
C TYR A 283 -14.05 -20.53 -32.65
N THR A 284 -14.35 -19.31 -33.08
CA THR A 284 -15.58 -18.59 -32.73
C THR A 284 -16.62 -18.80 -33.84
N PRO A 285 -17.73 -19.54 -33.58
CA PRO A 285 -18.74 -19.82 -34.59
C PRO A 285 -19.31 -18.53 -35.21
N GLY A 286 -19.34 -18.48 -36.55
CA GLY A 286 -19.84 -17.33 -37.31
C GLY A 286 -18.86 -16.15 -37.46
N VAL A 287 -17.79 -16.11 -36.66
CA VAL A 287 -16.79 -15.02 -36.68
C VAL A 287 -15.48 -15.47 -37.31
N THR A 288 -14.95 -16.62 -36.89
CA THR A 288 -13.67 -17.14 -37.38
C THR A 288 -13.80 -17.58 -38.84
N ARG A 289 -13.03 -16.92 -39.73
CA ARG A 289 -12.93 -17.31 -41.14
C ARG A 289 -11.96 -18.48 -41.28
N LEU A 290 -12.41 -19.52 -41.98
CA LEU A 290 -11.55 -20.66 -42.34
C LEU A 290 -10.74 -20.26 -43.57
N GLU A 291 -9.43 -20.11 -43.40
CA GLU A 291 -8.51 -19.93 -44.52
C GLU A 291 -8.23 -21.28 -45.19
N THR A 292 -8.03 -21.27 -46.51
CA THR A 292 -7.63 -22.47 -47.24
C THR A 292 -6.11 -22.64 -47.08
N PRO A 293 -5.62 -23.75 -46.50
CA PRO A 293 -4.19 -23.93 -46.27
C PRO A 293 -3.37 -23.91 -47.56
N THR A 294 -2.20 -23.29 -47.53
CA THR A 294 -1.28 -23.25 -48.69
C THR A 294 -0.15 -24.25 -48.51
N SER A 295 -0.25 -25.41 -49.19
CA SER A 295 0.79 -26.44 -49.13
C SER A 295 2.11 -25.95 -49.77
N ASP A 296 3.21 -26.03 -49.01
CA ASP A 296 4.59 -25.76 -49.47
C ASP A 296 5.52 -26.99 -49.30
N PRO A 297 5.50 -27.96 -50.25
CA PRO A 297 6.38 -29.13 -50.19
C PRO A 297 7.86 -28.79 -50.46
N GLU A 298 8.13 -27.79 -51.32
CA GLU A 298 9.50 -27.42 -51.70
C GLU A 298 10.25 -26.79 -50.52
N GLY A 299 9.60 -25.91 -49.75
CA GLY A 299 10.18 -25.36 -48.52
C GLY A 299 10.41 -26.44 -47.47
N TYR A 300 9.58 -27.49 -47.41
CA TYR A 300 9.83 -28.64 -46.54
C TYR A 300 11.12 -29.38 -46.91
N GLU A 301 11.34 -29.66 -48.20
CA GLU A 301 12.55 -30.30 -48.70
C GLU A 301 13.80 -29.43 -48.47
N ALA A 302 13.73 -28.13 -48.76
CA ALA A 302 14.80 -27.17 -48.51
C ALA A 302 15.15 -27.10 -47.02
N GLY A 303 14.14 -27.15 -46.13
CA GLY A 303 14.32 -27.25 -44.69
C GLY A 303 14.97 -28.56 -44.25
N GLN A 304 14.62 -29.69 -44.86
CA GLN A 304 15.28 -30.98 -44.58
C GLN A 304 16.75 -30.96 -44.97
N ARG A 305 17.07 -30.35 -46.12
CA ARG A 305 18.45 -30.17 -46.58
C ARG A 305 19.26 -29.29 -45.62
N GLN A 306 18.69 -28.18 -45.15
CA GLN A 306 19.32 -27.37 -44.10
C GLN A 306 19.63 -28.21 -42.84
N ARG A 307 18.66 -29.00 -42.34
CA ARG A 307 18.87 -29.86 -41.16
C ARG A 307 19.97 -30.91 -41.39
N GLU A 308 20.13 -31.42 -42.61
CA GLU A 308 21.20 -32.32 -42.97
C GLU A 308 22.59 -31.66 -42.89
N ILE A 309 22.71 -30.43 -43.38
CA ILE A 309 23.93 -29.63 -43.27
C ILE A 309 24.26 -29.37 -41.80
N GLU A 310 23.29 -28.93 -41.00
CA GLU A 310 23.44 -28.70 -39.55
C GLU A 310 23.92 -29.97 -38.81
N ARG A 311 23.30 -31.14 -39.09
CA ARG A 311 23.75 -32.44 -38.55
C ARG A 311 25.19 -32.77 -38.96
N THR A 312 25.57 -32.46 -40.19
CA THR A 312 26.91 -32.75 -40.70
C THR A 312 27.97 -31.84 -40.08
N ILE A 313 27.66 -30.56 -39.85
CA ILE A 313 28.53 -29.66 -39.09
C ILE A 313 28.79 -30.21 -37.68
N ARG A 314 27.74 -30.61 -36.96
CA ARG A 314 27.87 -31.22 -35.62
C ARG A 314 28.65 -32.53 -35.64
N LYS A 315 28.46 -33.37 -36.66
CA LYS A 315 29.25 -34.60 -36.84
C LYS A 315 30.75 -34.32 -36.91
N TRP A 316 31.18 -33.33 -37.70
CA TRP A 316 32.60 -33.00 -37.84
C TRP A 316 33.19 -32.32 -36.62
N LYS A 317 32.41 -31.50 -35.90
CA LYS A 317 32.84 -30.96 -34.61
C LYS A 317 33.03 -32.08 -33.56
N ARG A 318 32.19 -33.13 -33.55
CA ARG A 318 32.34 -34.26 -32.61
C ARG A 318 33.62 -35.03 -32.89
N ARG A 319 33.95 -35.18 -34.18
CA ARG A 319 35.25 -35.74 -34.62
C ARG A 319 36.44 -34.89 -34.20
N GLU A 320 36.31 -33.56 -34.16
CA GLU A 320 37.36 -32.66 -33.65
C GLU A 320 37.61 -32.90 -32.16
N ALA A 321 36.56 -33.01 -31.35
CA ALA A 321 36.66 -33.29 -29.90
C ALA A 321 37.17 -34.70 -29.58
N ALA A 322 36.84 -35.69 -30.41
CA ALA A 322 37.29 -37.07 -30.27
C ALA A 322 38.68 -37.36 -30.86
N ALA A 323 39.32 -36.38 -31.49
CA ALA A 323 40.63 -36.56 -32.09
C ALA A 323 41.70 -36.84 -31.02
N THR A 324 42.48 -37.89 -31.23
CA THR A 324 43.59 -38.30 -30.34
C THR A 324 44.94 -37.79 -30.83
N ASP A 325 45.02 -37.27 -32.06
CA ASP A 325 46.20 -36.67 -32.65
C ASP A 325 45.94 -35.28 -33.31
N PRO A 326 46.94 -34.39 -33.38
CA PRO A 326 46.77 -33.04 -33.93
C PRO A 326 46.43 -32.99 -35.43
N THR A 327 46.78 -34.01 -36.21
CA THR A 327 46.51 -34.03 -37.65
C THR A 327 45.04 -34.34 -37.92
N ALA A 328 44.48 -35.33 -37.24
CA ALA A 328 43.05 -35.63 -37.28
C ALA A 328 42.20 -34.43 -36.82
N GLN A 329 42.65 -33.71 -35.79
CA GLN A 329 41.99 -32.49 -35.32
C GLN A 329 41.94 -31.39 -36.40
N ARG A 330 43.06 -31.15 -37.10
CA ARG A 330 43.13 -30.16 -38.21
C ARG A 330 42.21 -30.55 -39.38
N ILE A 331 42.16 -31.83 -39.75
CA ILE A 331 41.27 -32.34 -40.82
C ILE A 331 39.80 -32.12 -40.45
N ALA A 332 39.41 -32.46 -39.22
CA ALA A 332 38.05 -32.27 -38.73
C ALA A 332 37.65 -30.78 -38.76
N ARG A 333 38.52 -29.90 -38.26
CA ARG A 333 38.31 -28.44 -38.27
C ARG A 333 38.15 -27.87 -39.68
N ALA A 334 38.94 -28.35 -40.65
CA ALA A 334 38.80 -27.95 -42.05
C ALA A 334 37.43 -28.35 -42.65
N LYS A 335 36.95 -29.55 -42.31
CA LYS A 335 35.63 -30.04 -42.74
C LYS A 335 34.47 -29.26 -42.10
N VAL A 336 34.60 -28.83 -40.85
CA VAL A 336 33.63 -27.92 -40.21
C VAL A 336 33.47 -26.64 -41.03
N ARG A 337 34.59 -26.01 -41.44
CA ARG A 337 34.57 -24.80 -42.27
C ARG A 337 33.92 -25.04 -43.64
N GLN A 338 34.20 -26.19 -44.26
CA GLN A 338 33.59 -26.60 -45.53
C GLN A 338 32.06 -26.66 -45.42
N TRP A 339 31.53 -27.33 -44.40
CA TRP A 339 30.08 -27.47 -44.23
C TRP A 339 29.41 -26.17 -43.77
N GLN A 340 30.11 -25.34 -42.98
CA GLN A 340 29.64 -23.98 -42.69
C GLN A 340 29.55 -23.10 -43.94
N LYS A 341 30.40 -23.33 -44.96
CA LYS A 341 30.26 -22.69 -46.26
C LYS A 341 29.02 -23.22 -46.99
N ALA A 342 28.85 -24.55 -47.06
CA ALA A 342 27.66 -25.16 -47.66
C ALA A 342 26.34 -24.66 -47.04
N GLN A 343 26.33 -24.41 -45.72
CA GLN A 343 25.18 -23.79 -45.04
C GLN A 343 24.89 -22.37 -45.53
N ARG A 344 25.93 -21.55 -45.75
CA ARG A 344 25.76 -20.19 -46.28
C ARG A 344 25.25 -20.22 -47.73
N ASP A 345 25.83 -21.11 -48.54
CA ASP A 345 25.44 -21.28 -49.93
C ASP A 345 23.98 -21.77 -50.05
N HIS A 346 23.55 -22.70 -49.18
CA HIS A 346 22.16 -23.17 -49.11
C HIS A 346 21.17 -22.07 -48.73
N LEU A 347 21.51 -21.24 -47.73
CA LEU A 347 20.66 -20.12 -47.31
C LEU A 347 20.61 -18.99 -48.34
N ALA A 348 21.67 -18.81 -49.14
CA ALA A 348 21.65 -17.87 -50.26
C ALA A 348 20.72 -18.34 -51.39
N ALA A 349 20.61 -19.65 -51.60
CA ALA A 349 19.69 -20.26 -52.56
C ALA A 349 18.22 -20.30 -52.08
N HIS A 350 17.98 -20.21 -50.77
CA HIS A 350 16.64 -20.30 -50.16
C HIS A 350 16.41 -19.15 -49.16
N PRO A 351 15.99 -17.95 -49.63
CA PRO A 351 15.86 -16.75 -48.80
C PRO A 351 14.82 -16.84 -47.68
N ASP A 352 13.88 -17.77 -47.77
CA ASP A 352 12.86 -18.11 -46.76
C ASP A 352 13.43 -18.90 -45.56
N LEU A 353 14.65 -19.42 -45.68
CA LEU A 353 15.34 -20.14 -44.63
C LEU A 353 16.19 -19.21 -43.76
N ARG A 354 16.10 -19.41 -42.44
CA ARG A 354 16.91 -18.68 -41.47
C ARG A 354 18.05 -19.55 -40.93
N ARG A 355 19.25 -18.98 -40.83
CA ARG A 355 20.37 -19.64 -40.13
C ARG A 355 20.12 -19.67 -38.63
N LEU A 356 20.12 -20.86 -38.05
CA LEU A 356 20.02 -21.03 -36.60
C LEU A 356 21.37 -21.50 -36.06
N ARG A 357 22.24 -20.55 -35.71
CA ARG A 357 23.63 -20.82 -35.31
C ARG A 357 23.75 -21.80 -34.15
N HIS A 358 22.82 -21.76 -33.21
CA HIS A 358 22.77 -22.69 -32.07
C HIS A 358 22.67 -24.16 -32.54
N ARG A 359 22.01 -24.45 -33.68
CA ARG A 359 21.87 -25.82 -34.21
C ARG A 359 23.16 -26.37 -34.80
N GLU A 360 24.12 -25.50 -35.11
CA GLU A 360 25.43 -25.86 -35.66
C GLU A 360 26.52 -26.00 -34.58
N GLN A 361 26.24 -25.61 -33.33
CA GLN A 361 27.19 -25.64 -32.22
C GLN A 361 27.30 -27.05 -31.60
N LEU A 362 28.48 -27.34 -31.06
CA LEU A 362 28.69 -28.41 -30.06
C LEU A 362 29.11 -27.75 -28.74
N ASP A 363 29.90 -26.69 -28.90
CA ASP A 363 30.37 -25.78 -27.88
C ASP A 363 30.05 -24.35 -28.36
N PRO A 364 29.40 -23.49 -27.57
CA PRO A 364 29.90 -22.14 -27.41
C PRO A 364 30.98 -22.21 -26.33
N SER A 365 32.18 -21.70 -26.60
CA SER A 365 33.16 -21.29 -25.59
C SER A 365 32.65 -20.06 -24.81
N GLN A 366 31.45 -20.28 -24.28
CA GLN A 366 30.68 -19.59 -23.32
C GLN A 366 30.02 -20.73 -22.49
N LEU A 367 30.66 -21.15 -21.38
CA LEU A 367 29.95 -20.84 -20.14
C LEU A 367 29.56 -19.40 -20.36
N PRO A 368 28.28 -19.03 -20.51
CA PRO A 368 27.88 -17.67 -20.85
C PRO A 368 28.98 -16.71 -20.43
N ALA A 369 29.81 -16.19 -21.37
CA ALA A 369 30.99 -15.42 -20.99
C ALA A 369 30.42 -14.20 -20.28
N ASN A 370 30.29 -14.27 -18.96
CA ASN A 370 29.30 -13.48 -18.23
C ASN A 370 28.04 -13.12 -19.04
N ARG A 371 27.33 -14.12 -19.56
CA ARG A 371 25.87 -14.06 -19.62
C ARG A 371 25.29 -15.02 -18.60
N ARG A 372 25.88 -15.01 -17.40
CA ARG A 372 25.01 -14.85 -16.25
C ARG A 372 24.04 -13.72 -16.70
N PRO A 373 22.71 -13.91 -16.90
CA PRO A 373 21.83 -12.81 -16.46
C PRO A 373 22.36 -12.53 -15.07
N PRO A 374 22.85 -11.29 -14.80
CA PRO A 374 23.82 -11.04 -13.74
C PRO A 374 23.50 -12.00 -12.61
N ARG A 375 24.43 -12.91 -12.25
CA ARG A 375 24.36 -13.37 -10.87
C ARG A 375 24.66 -12.04 -10.19
N ASN A 376 23.61 -11.31 -9.85
CA ASN A 376 23.12 -11.31 -8.51
C ASN A 376 23.62 -12.62 -7.88
N ASP A 377 24.90 -12.62 -7.48
CA ASP A 377 25.23 -13.30 -6.24
C ASP A 377 24.07 -12.91 -5.35
N PRO A 378 23.28 -13.91 -4.86
CA PRO A 378 21.94 -13.65 -4.35
C PRO A 378 22.05 -12.39 -3.53
N THR A 379 21.36 -11.34 -3.98
CA THR A 379 21.66 -10.02 -3.44
C THR A 379 21.47 -10.11 -1.94
N PRO A 380 22.12 -9.28 -1.12
CA PRO A 380 21.89 -9.33 0.33
C PRO A 380 20.38 -9.45 0.65
N GLU A 381 19.52 -8.77 -0.13
CA GLU A 381 18.06 -8.92 -0.09
C GLU A 381 17.53 -10.35 -0.35
N GLN A 382 18.05 -11.05 -1.35
CA GLN A 382 17.64 -12.41 -1.69
C GLN A 382 18.17 -13.46 -0.68
N ILE A 383 19.36 -13.24 -0.11
CA ILE A 383 19.91 -14.10 0.96
C ILE A 383 19.07 -13.97 2.21
N GLU A 384 18.80 -12.73 2.64
CA GLU A 384 18.00 -12.48 3.85
C GLU A 384 16.54 -12.90 3.64
N ALA A 385 15.96 -12.72 2.45
CA ALA A 385 14.63 -13.26 2.15
C ALA A 385 14.58 -14.80 2.23
N ALA A 386 15.64 -15.49 1.79
CA ALA A 386 15.75 -16.94 1.94
C ALA A 386 15.94 -17.37 3.40
N ARG A 387 16.62 -16.54 4.21
CA ARG A 387 16.78 -16.75 5.66
C ARG A 387 15.45 -16.63 6.40
N VAL A 388 14.62 -15.66 6.03
CA VAL A 388 13.23 -15.53 6.54
C VAL A 388 12.37 -16.72 6.10
N TRP A 389 12.56 -17.23 4.88
CA TRP A 389 11.81 -18.37 4.37
C TRP A 389 12.16 -19.71 5.05
N SER A 390 13.44 -19.96 5.25
CA SER A 390 13.96 -21.25 5.75
C SER A 390 14.15 -21.29 7.27
N GLY A 391 14.22 -20.13 7.92
CA GLY A 391 14.42 -19.99 9.35
C GLY A 391 13.14 -19.99 10.18
N ASP A 392 13.28 -20.37 11.45
CA ASP A 392 12.27 -20.22 12.50
C ASP A 392 12.17 -18.77 13.01
N ASP A 393 11.29 -18.49 13.96
CA ASP A 393 11.11 -17.12 14.47
C ASP A 393 12.34 -16.60 15.23
N ALA A 394 13.17 -17.49 15.77
CA ALA A 394 14.46 -17.13 16.34
C ALA A 394 15.45 -16.63 15.29
N SER A 395 15.38 -17.17 14.06
CA SER A 395 16.20 -16.73 12.94
C SER A 395 15.87 -15.29 12.52
N VAL A 396 14.59 -14.93 12.49
CA VAL A 396 14.13 -13.56 12.18
C VAL A 396 14.53 -12.58 13.30
N ARG A 397 14.43 -12.99 14.57
CA ARG A 397 14.90 -12.18 15.72
C ARG A 397 16.39 -11.88 15.72
N ALA A 398 17.21 -12.79 15.19
CA ALA A 398 18.66 -12.61 15.13
C ALA A 398 19.13 -11.73 13.95
N MET A 399 18.24 -11.37 13.02
CA MET A 399 18.55 -10.51 11.88
C MET A 399 18.63 -9.04 12.33
N SER A 400 19.53 -8.26 11.73
CA SER A 400 19.57 -6.81 11.97
C SER A 400 18.41 -6.09 11.24
N ASP A 401 18.15 -4.83 11.57
CA ASP A 401 17.13 -4.03 10.86
C ASP A 401 17.47 -3.86 9.37
N ASP A 402 18.76 -3.74 9.05
CA ASP A 402 19.27 -3.71 7.68
C ASP A 402 18.99 -5.03 6.93
N ASP A 403 19.13 -6.17 7.61
CA ASP A 403 18.86 -7.49 7.04
C ASP A 403 17.35 -7.70 6.79
N LEU A 404 16.50 -7.29 7.74
CA LEU A 404 15.03 -7.36 7.60
C LEU A 404 14.53 -6.43 6.47
N ALA A 405 15.07 -5.21 6.40
CA ALA A 405 14.79 -4.27 5.32
C ALA A 405 15.28 -4.81 3.97
N ALA A 406 16.44 -5.46 3.94
CA ALA A 406 16.94 -6.15 2.76
C ALA A 406 15.99 -7.27 2.33
N ALA A 407 15.54 -8.12 3.24
CA ALA A 407 14.56 -9.15 2.94
C ALA A 407 13.25 -8.56 2.36
N MET A 408 12.73 -7.46 2.91
CA MET A 408 11.50 -6.80 2.42
C MET A 408 11.63 -6.21 1.01
N ARG A 409 12.82 -5.74 0.61
CA ARG A 409 13.10 -5.28 -0.76
C ARG A 409 13.11 -6.43 -1.77
N SER A 410 13.18 -7.67 -1.31
CA SER A 410 13.07 -8.85 -2.15
C SER A 410 11.63 -9.12 -2.58
N ASN A 411 11.47 -9.34 -3.87
CA ASN A 411 10.24 -9.82 -4.50
C ASN A 411 9.99 -11.32 -4.29
N LEU A 412 10.83 -12.01 -3.51
CA LEU A 412 10.73 -13.45 -3.20
C LEU A 412 9.90 -13.77 -1.95
N LEU A 413 9.51 -12.77 -1.15
CA LEU A 413 8.65 -12.99 0.01
C LEU A 413 7.19 -13.19 -0.42
N ASP A 414 6.52 -14.15 0.19
CA ASP A 414 5.06 -14.29 0.13
C ASP A 414 4.40 -13.48 1.26
N SER A 415 3.07 -13.45 1.31
CA SER A 415 2.33 -12.71 2.34
C SER A 415 2.64 -13.19 3.77
N ARG A 416 2.89 -14.49 3.94
CA ARG A 416 3.23 -15.08 5.24
C ARG A 416 4.62 -14.65 5.72
N ALA A 417 5.63 -14.68 4.84
CA ALA A 417 6.99 -14.29 5.17
C ALA A 417 7.09 -12.77 5.43
N ARG A 418 6.35 -11.94 4.66
CA ARG A 418 6.20 -10.51 4.96
C ARG A 418 5.60 -10.28 6.34
N ARG A 419 4.54 -11.01 6.68
CA ARG A 419 3.90 -10.89 8.00
C ARG A 419 4.84 -11.22 9.16
N ARG A 420 5.76 -12.17 8.99
CA ARG A 420 6.77 -12.50 10.02
C ARG A 420 7.75 -11.36 10.26
N ILE A 421 8.17 -10.68 9.19
CA ILE A 421 9.05 -9.51 9.29
C ILE A 421 8.30 -8.35 9.95
N GLU A 422 7.06 -8.07 9.52
CA GLU A 422 6.21 -7.05 10.13
C GLU A 422 6.03 -7.26 11.64
N VAL A 423 5.72 -8.49 12.07
CA VAL A 423 5.54 -8.81 13.49
C VAL A 423 6.82 -8.59 14.30
N GLU A 424 7.99 -8.89 13.74
CA GLU A 424 9.26 -8.64 14.44
C GLU A 424 9.63 -7.15 14.46
N ALA A 425 9.37 -6.42 13.38
CA ALA A 425 9.55 -4.97 13.33
C ALA A 425 8.63 -4.27 14.35
N ASP A 426 7.33 -4.61 14.36
CA ASP A 426 6.36 -4.10 15.33
C ASP A 426 6.82 -4.36 16.78
N ARG A 427 7.38 -5.55 17.03
CA ARG A 427 7.92 -5.90 18.36
C ARG A 427 9.11 -5.02 18.76
N ARG A 428 10.07 -4.79 17.85
CA ARG A 428 11.26 -3.96 18.10
C ARG A 428 10.90 -2.49 18.28
N ASP A 429 10.00 -1.98 17.44
CA ASP A 429 9.51 -0.61 17.54
C ASP A 429 8.78 -0.40 18.87
N THR A 430 7.99 -1.39 19.29
CA THR A 430 7.34 -1.38 20.61
C THR A 430 8.37 -1.41 21.73
N GLU A 431 9.42 -2.24 21.64
CA GLU A 431 10.49 -2.33 22.64
C GLU A 431 11.28 -1.01 22.76
N GLN A 432 11.68 -0.40 21.64
CA GLN A 432 12.35 0.91 21.63
C GLN A 432 11.43 2.03 22.14
N LEU A 433 10.14 1.98 21.79
CA LEU A 433 9.15 2.90 22.32
C LEU A 433 9.01 2.76 23.82
N LEU A 434 8.97 1.54 24.36
CA LEU A 434 8.91 1.28 25.79
C LEU A 434 10.20 1.70 26.50
N ASP A 435 11.37 1.49 25.91
CA ASP A 435 12.64 1.95 26.49
C ASP A 435 12.70 3.49 26.62
N ARG A 436 12.05 4.22 25.70
CA ARG A 436 11.97 5.68 25.75
C ARG A 436 10.83 6.19 26.63
N ALA A 437 9.64 5.60 26.47
CA ALA A 437 8.40 6.08 27.08
C ALA A 437 8.19 5.53 28.49
N ALA A 438 8.63 4.30 28.76
CA ALA A 438 8.44 3.62 30.04
C ALA A 438 9.63 2.71 30.41
N PRO A 439 10.86 3.24 30.54
CA PRO A 439 12.03 2.43 30.86
C PRO A 439 11.84 1.72 32.20
N GLY A 440 11.87 0.38 32.18
CA GLY A 440 11.62 -0.43 33.38
C GLY A 440 10.16 -0.51 33.83
N GLY A 441 9.21 -0.08 33.00
CA GLY A 441 7.77 -0.21 33.24
C GLY A 441 7.11 0.98 33.95
N THR A 442 7.85 2.07 34.18
CA THR A 442 7.33 3.32 34.74
C THR A 442 7.34 4.40 33.67
N LEU A 443 6.19 5.03 33.43
CA LEU A 443 6.01 6.05 32.39
C LEU A 443 6.86 7.29 32.67
N ALA A 444 7.47 7.84 31.62
CA ALA A 444 8.19 9.10 31.67
C ALA A 444 7.27 10.25 32.15
N ASP A 445 7.84 11.21 32.89
CA ASP A 445 7.08 12.33 33.43
C ASP A 445 6.62 13.32 32.36
N ASP A 446 7.38 13.45 31.29
CA ASP A 446 7.07 14.27 30.14
C ASP A 446 6.43 13.43 29.02
N LEU A 447 5.17 13.72 28.72
CA LEU A 447 4.37 13.03 27.70
C LEU A 447 4.28 13.83 26.39
N THR A 448 4.78 15.06 26.32
CA THR A 448 4.75 15.87 25.08
C THR A 448 5.71 15.34 24.02
N ALA A 449 6.75 14.65 24.47
CA ALA A 449 7.68 13.90 23.63
C ALA A 449 7.05 12.68 22.91
N LEU A 450 5.79 12.33 23.22
CA LEU A 450 5.07 11.19 22.65
C LEU A 450 3.86 11.67 21.85
N SER A 451 3.69 11.12 20.65
CA SER A 451 2.50 11.31 19.82
C SER A 451 1.31 10.48 20.32
N ASP A 452 0.09 10.81 19.88
CA ASP A 452 -1.13 10.09 20.31
C ASP A 452 -1.08 8.61 19.90
N ALA A 453 -0.52 8.33 18.72
CA ALA A 453 -0.31 6.96 18.25
C ALA A 453 0.69 6.18 19.12
N GLU A 454 1.71 6.85 19.66
CA GLU A 454 2.68 6.24 20.57
C GLU A 454 2.08 6.02 21.96
N LEU A 455 1.39 7.01 22.51
CA LEU A 455 0.65 6.92 23.76
C LEU A 455 -0.38 5.78 23.74
N GLY A 456 -1.13 5.65 22.64
CA GLY A 456 -2.08 4.56 22.43
C GLY A 456 -1.43 3.17 22.37
N ARG A 457 -0.16 3.06 21.96
CA ARG A 457 0.59 1.79 22.01
C ARG A 457 1.13 1.50 23.40
N VAL A 458 1.59 2.52 24.13
CA VAL A 458 2.19 2.36 25.48
C VAL A 458 1.16 2.02 26.55
N ILE A 459 -0.09 2.49 26.41
CA ILE A 459 -1.14 2.35 27.45
C ILE A 459 -1.38 0.90 27.91
N GLY A 460 -1.18 -0.09 27.03
CA GLY A 460 -1.36 -1.51 27.35
C GLY A 460 -0.16 -2.17 28.06
N HIS A 461 0.95 -1.45 28.23
CA HIS A 461 2.21 -1.96 28.74
C HIS A 461 2.67 -1.32 30.05
N VAL A 462 1.94 -0.32 30.57
CA VAL A 462 2.20 0.36 31.84
C VAL A 462 1.22 -0.07 32.91
N ASP A 463 1.46 0.32 34.17
CA ASP A 463 0.52 0.04 35.25
C ASP A 463 -0.77 0.87 35.11
N ASN A 464 -1.79 0.56 35.94
CA ASN A 464 -3.07 1.25 35.88
C ASN A 464 -2.97 2.76 36.19
N ALA A 465 -2.00 3.18 37.02
CA ALA A 465 -1.86 4.59 37.39
C ALA A 465 -1.30 5.39 36.22
N ASP A 466 -0.29 4.86 35.55
CA ASP A 466 0.31 5.46 34.36
C ASP A 466 -0.63 5.37 33.14
N ALA A 467 -1.43 4.30 33.01
CA ALA A 467 -2.47 4.23 31.98
C ALA A 467 -3.53 5.34 32.13
N ILE A 468 -3.89 5.69 33.36
CA ILE A 468 -4.79 6.82 33.65
C ILE A 468 -4.13 8.15 33.25
N ARG A 469 -2.83 8.33 33.53
CA ARG A 469 -2.07 9.52 33.08
C ARG A 469 -2.08 9.66 31.56
N ILE A 470 -1.86 8.56 30.82
CA ILE A 470 -1.93 8.55 29.36
C ILE A 470 -3.33 8.92 28.87
N ALA A 471 -4.38 8.31 29.45
CA ALA A 471 -5.75 8.60 29.07
C ALA A 471 -6.13 10.07 29.31
N ALA A 472 -5.68 10.65 30.43
CA ALA A 472 -5.89 12.06 30.75
C ALA A 472 -5.14 13.01 29.79
N GLU A 473 -3.95 12.64 29.30
CA GLU A 473 -3.25 13.39 28.26
C GLU A 473 -3.98 13.32 26.91
N LEU A 474 -4.42 12.13 26.49
CA LEU A 474 -5.17 11.96 25.24
C LEU A 474 -6.51 12.70 25.25
N ASP A 475 -7.22 12.67 26.37
CA ASP A 475 -8.48 13.42 26.55
C ASP A 475 -8.25 14.93 26.45
N ARG A 476 -7.19 15.45 27.09
CA ARG A 476 -6.80 16.86 26.98
C ARG A 476 -6.47 17.25 25.53
N ARG A 477 -5.77 16.40 24.78
CA ARG A 477 -5.46 16.65 23.36
C ARG A 477 -6.70 16.61 22.46
N ASP A 478 -7.64 15.70 22.72
CA ASP A 478 -8.91 15.64 21.99
C ASP A 478 -9.79 16.87 22.26
N VAL A 479 -9.81 17.36 23.51
CA VAL A 479 -10.46 18.64 23.86
C VAL A 479 -9.78 19.81 23.13
N ALA A 480 -8.46 19.88 23.16
CA ALA A 480 -7.69 20.93 22.49
C ALA A 480 -7.94 20.97 20.97
N ALA A 481 -8.03 19.81 20.32
CA ALA A 481 -8.29 19.69 18.88
C ALA A 481 -9.68 20.22 18.47
N ARG A 482 -10.60 20.43 19.42
CA ARG A 482 -11.95 20.96 19.18
C ARG A 482 -12.03 22.48 19.40
N LEU A 483 -10.98 23.12 19.90
CA LEU A 483 -10.97 24.55 20.14
C LEU A 483 -10.87 25.35 18.83
N PRO A 484 -11.58 26.49 18.71
CA PRO A 484 -11.48 27.37 17.55
C PRO A 484 -10.04 27.83 17.31
N GLY A 485 -9.58 27.82 16.05
CA GLY A 485 -8.22 28.21 15.69
C GLY A 485 -7.13 27.18 15.97
N VAL A 486 -7.46 26.02 16.55
CA VAL A 486 -6.52 24.92 16.78
C VAL A 486 -6.59 23.91 15.63
N ARG A 487 -5.43 23.56 15.11
CA ARG A 487 -5.28 22.55 14.05
C ARG A 487 -5.13 21.16 14.63
N ALA A 488 -6.19 20.37 14.51
CA ALA A 488 -6.24 18.99 15.01
C ALA A 488 -5.13 18.08 14.46
N ASP A 489 -4.61 18.34 13.25
CA ASP A 489 -3.52 17.57 12.65
C ASP A 489 -2.16 17.80 13.33
N LEU A 490 -2.00 18.89 14.09
CA LEU A 490 -0.76 19.26 14.78
C LEU A 490 -0.76 18.83 16.25
N VAL A 491 -1.93 18.79 16.90
CA VAL A 491 -2.07 18.50 18.34
C VAL A 491 -1.56 17.10 18.70
N GLY A 492 -1.82 16.10 17.85
CA GLY A 492 -1.44 14.70 18.12
C GLY A 492 0.01 14.33 17.81
N LEU A 493 0.83 15.28 17.32
CA LEU A 493 2.23 15.06 16.96
C LEU A 493 3.15 15.07 18.19
N SER A 494 4.24 14.31 18.17
CA SER A 494 5.33 14.49 19.15
C SER A 494 6.10 15.79 18.90
N ASP A 495 6.82 16.28 19.90
CA ASP A 495 7.66 17.49 19.76
C ASP A 495 8.69 17.38 18.63
N ASP A 496 9.28 16.19 18.44
CA ASP A 496 10.22 15.93 17.33
C ASP A 496 9.53 15.99 15.96
N GLN A 497 8.31 15.46 15.86
CA GLN A 497 7.50 15.51 14.63
C GLN A 497 7.07 16.94 14.30
N LEU A 498 6.67 17.71 15.31
CA LEU A 498 6.33 19.11 15.17
C LEU A 498 7.56 19.93 14.72
N ALA A 499 8.71 19.72 15.36
CA ALA A 499 9.96 20.38 15.00
C ALA A 499 10.45 20.00 13.58
N ALA A 500 10.23 18.75 13.15
CA ALA A 500 10.52 18.33 11.78
C ALA A 500 9.64 19.07 10.76
N ARG A 501 8.35 19.23 11.06
CA ARG A 501 7.40 19.94 10.20
C ARG A 501 7.69 21.44 10.11
N VAL A 502 8.15 22.05 11.22
CA VAL A 502 8.67 23.42 11.23
C VAL A 502 9.88 23.57 10.31
N ARG A 503 10.88 22.67 10.42
CA ARG A 503 12.07 22.70 9.55
C ARG A 503 11.71 22.56 8.07
N ASP A 504 10.76 21.67 7.75
CA ASP A 504 10.28 21.46 6.39
C ASP A 504 9.53 22.67 5.83
N ALA A 505 8.64 23.28 6.62
CA ALA A 505 7.90 24.48 6.25
C ALA A 505 8.83 25.67 5.99
N ILE A 506 9.86 25.85 6.83
CA ILE A 506 10.89 26.89 6.64
C ILE A 506 11.71 26.62 5.36
N ALA A 507 12.10 25.37 5.11
CA ALA A 507 12.92 25.01 3.94
C ALA A 507 12.17 25.19 2.61
N HIS A 508 10.86 24.97 2.59
CA HIS A 508 10.03 25.00 1.39
C HIS A 508 9.14 26.26 1.27
N GLY A 509 9.19 27.16 2.26
CA GLY A 509 8.47 28.44 2.24
C GLY A 509 6.95 28.28 2.21
N THR A 510 6.40 27.37 3.00
CA THR A 510 4.94 27.15 3.09
C THR A 510 4.30 28.13 4.08
N ASP A 511 3.03 28.48 3.85
CA ASP A 511 2.25 29.37 4.73
C ASP A 511 1.93 28.75 6.12
N ASP A 512 2.35 27.50 6.36
CA ASP A 512 2.09 26.72 7.59
C ASP A 512 2.91 27.16 8.82
N VAL A 513 3.91 28.04 8.66
CA VAL A 513 4.86 28.39 9.74
C VAL A 513 4.17 29.10 10.91
N ALA A 514 3.15 29.92 10.66
CA ALA A 514 2.41 30.63 11.70
C ALA A 514 1.59 29.67 12.59
N ASP A 515 0.88 28.72 11.97
CA ASP A 515 0.12 27.69 12.68
C ASP A 515 1.02 26.77 13.50
N LEU A 516 2.19 26.39 12.96
CA LEU A 516 3.17 25.57 13.65
C LEU A 516 3.80 26.31 14.84
N ALA A 517 4.05 27.61 14.70
CA ALA A 517 4.53 28.45 15.81
C ALA A 517 3.46 28.63 16.90
N ALA A 518 2.19 28.77 16.52
CA ALA A 518 1.07 28.83 17.45
C ALA A 518 0.92 27.52 18.24
N GLU A 519 1.09 26.36 17.59
CA GLU A 519 1.14 25.05 18.24
C GLU A 519 2.29 24.94 19.24
N ALA A 520 3.50 25.32 18.85
CA ALA A 520 4.65 25.29 19.74
C ALA A 520 4.45 26.19 20.98
N HIS A 521 3.97 27.42 20.78
CA HIS A 521 3.69 28.35 21.86
C HIS A 521 2.63 27.81 22.83
N ARG A 522 1.59 27.15 22.30
CA ARG A 522 0.56 26.51 23.13
C ARG A 522 1.14 25.41 23.99
N ARG A 523 2.05 24.58 23.47
CA ARG A 523 2.71 23.52 24.24
C ARG A 523 3.57 24.07 25.36
N ASP A 524 4.29 25.17 25.12
CA ASP A 524 5.04 25.87 26.17
C ASP A 524 4.12 26.39 27.29
N LEU A 525 2.96 26.94 26.92
CA LEU A 525 1.94 27.38 27.89
C LEU A 525 1.32 26.20 28.65
N LEU A 526 1.04 25.07 28.00
CA LEU A 526 0.56 23.86 28.67
C LEU A 526 1.62 23.30 29.63
N ALA A 527 2.89 23.26 29.24
CA ALA A 527 3.97 22.76 30.08
C ALA A 527 4.21 23.64 31.33
N SER A 528 4.01 24.96 31.19
CA SER A 528 4.16 25.90 32.30
C SER A 528 2.94 25.97 33.21
N MET A 529 1.73 25.98 32.64
CA MET A 529 0.48 26.08 33.41
C MET A 529 0.00 24.74 33.98
N PHE A 530 0.30 23.63 33.31
CA PHE A 530 -0.13 22.28 33.69
C PHE A 530 1.02 21.28 33.79
N PRO A 531 2.04 21.53 34.65
CA PRO A 531 3.17 20.62 34.79
C PRO A 531 2.68 19.24 35.30
N GLY A 532 2.95 18.19 34.54
CA GLY A 532 2.45 16.83 34.84
C GLY A 532 0.93 16.68 34.68
N GLY A 533 0.29 17.60 33.95
CA GLY A 533 -1.13 17.53 33.56
C GLY A 533 -2.13 18.06 34.58
N ARG A 534 -1.68 18.82 35.59
CA ARG A 534 -2.55 19.51 36.56
C ARG A 534 -2.13 20.97 36.69
N LEU A 535 -3.10 21.85 36.90
CA LEU A 535 -2.88 23.28 37.04
C LEU A 535 -1.87 23.58 38.16
N ALA A 536 -0.87 24.41 37.83
CA ALA A 536 0.17 24.84 38.74
C ALA A 536 -0.38 25.30 40.11
N ASP A 537 0.32 24.93 41.18
CA ASP A 537 -0.12 25.22 42.55
C ASP A 537 -0.12 26.74 42.85
N ASP A 538 0.84 27.47 42.28
CA ASP A 538 0.99 28.92 42.44
C ASP A 538 0.63 29.65 41.12
N LEU A 539 -0.41 30.49 41.19
CA LEU A 539 -0.92 31.28 40.07
C LEU A 539 -0.58 32.77 40.21
N ALA A 540 0.06 33.20 41.31
CA ALA A 540 0.22 34.62 41.64
C ALA A 540 1.08 35.38 40.61
N ALA A 541 1.99 34.70 39.91
CA ALA A 541 2.89 35.29 38.92
C ALA A 541 2.37 35.20 37.47
N VAL A 542 1.22 34.54 37.25
CA VAL A 542 0.63 34.34 35.92
C VAL A 542 -0.25 35.52 35.55
N GLY A 543 -0.12 36.10 34.36
CA GLY A 543 -0.97 37.22 33.91
C GLY A 543 -2.41 36.81 33.57
N ASP A 544 -3.35 37.76 33.57
CA ASP A 544 -4.78 37.47 33.41
C ASP A 544 -5.11 36.87 32.04
N ASP A 545 -4.43 37.29 30.97
CA ASP A 545 -4.58 36.70 29.63
C ASP A 545 -4.21 35.20 29.62
N THR A 546 -3.15 34.84 30.35
CA THR A 546 -2.70 33.44 30.46
C THR A 546 -3.63 32.63 31.37
N LEU A 547 -4.18 33.23 32.43
CA LEU A 547 -5.20 32.62 33.28
C LEU A 547 -6.49 32.35 32.49
N ALA A 548 -6.96 33.33 31.72
CA ALA A 548 -8.13 33.20 30.86
C ALA A 548 -7.91 32.12 29.77
N TRP A 549 -6.71 32.09 29.17
CA TRP A 549 -6.34 31.02 28.25
C TRP A 549 -6.36 29.65 28.93
N ALA A 550 -5.81 29.52 30.15
CA ALA A 550 -5.76 28.26 30.89
C ALA A 550 -7.15 27.72 31.27
N MET A 551 -8.16 28.58 31.44
CA MET A 551 -9.55 28.15 31.68
C MET A 551 -10.09 27.24 30.57
N SER A 552 -9.61 27.38 29.33
CA SER A 552 -10.03 26.53 28.21
C SER A 552 -9.53 25.08 28.31
N TYR A 553 -8.57 24.81 29.20
CA TYR A 553 -7.90 23.51 29.36
C TYR A 553 -8.01 22.94 30.78
N ALA A 554 -8.55 23.72 31.72
CA ALA A 554 -8.69 23.38 33.12
C ALA A 554 -9.97 22.56 33.39
N ASP A 555 -9.91 21.67 34.37
CA ASP A 555 -11.11 21.00 34.90
C ASP A 555 -11.98 21.96 35.76
N ASN A 556 -13.14 21.49 36.22
CA ASN A 556 -14.07 22.32 37.00
C ASN A 556 -13.44 22.88 38.29
N ASP A 557 -12.61 22.10 38.98
CA ASP A 557 -11.99 22.50 40.24
C ASP A 557 -10.83 23.49 39.98
N GLU A 558 -10.09 23.27 38.90
CA GLU A 558 -9.03 24.15 38.41
C GLU A 558 -9.58 25.48 37.90
N VAL A 559 -10.70 25.48 37.17
CA VAL A 559 -11.40 26.71 36.75
C VAL A 559 -11.81 27.54 37.95
N LEU A 560 -12.33 26.91 39.02
CA LEU A 560 -12.68 27.61 40.25
C LEU A 560 -11.46 28.22 40.93
N ARG A 561 -10.29 27.56 40.88
CA ARG A 561 -9.03 28.12 41.40
C ARG A 561 -8.55 29.32 40.58
N ILE A 562 -8.65 29.24 39.25
CA ILE A 562 -8.31 30.36 38.35
C ILE A 562 -9.25 31.54 38.62
N ALA A 563 -10.57 31.30 38.68
CA ALA A 563 -11.56 32.32 38.97
C ALA A 563 -11.31 32.97 40.34
N ALA A 564 -11.00 32.19 41.38
CA ALA A 564 -10.68 32.72 42.70
C ALA A 564 -9.39 33.56 42.74
N GLU A 565 -8.44 33.30 41.84
CA GLU A 565 -7.24 34.13 41.68
C GLU A 565 -7.57 35.44 40.96
N MET A 566 -8.35 35.39 39.88
CA MET A 566 -8.80 36.58 39.15
C MET A 566 -9.69 37.47 40.04
N ASP A 567 -10.66 36.89 40.75
CA ASP A 567 -11.51 37.61 41.71
C ASP A 567 -10.70 38.27 42.83
N ARG A 568 -9.58 37.67 43.26
CA ARG A 568 -8.69 38.28 44.26
C ARG A 568 -7.97 39.52 43.71
N ARG A 569 -7.63 39.52 42.42
CA ARG A 569 -6.95 40.64 41.73
C ARG A 569 -7.92 41.78 41.42
N ASP A 570 -9.12 41.42 41.00
CA ASP A 570 -10.15 42.35 40.52
C ASP A 570 -11.18 42.75 41.59
N ALA A 571 -10.91 42.45 42.86
CA ALA A 571 -11.81 42.81 43.96
C ALA A 571 -11.99 44.34 44.07
N ILE A 572 -13.17 44.84 43.67
CA ILE A 572 -13.57 46.25 43.84
C ILE A 572 -14.25 46.44 45.20
N GLU A 573 -13.74 47.38 46.00
CA GLU A 573 -14.40 47.79 47.25
C GLU A 573 -15.62 48.68 46.91
N LEU A 574 -16.82 48.20 47.23
CA LEU A 574 -18.07 48.93 46.95
C LEU A 574 -18.24 50.14 47.88
N PRO A 575 -18.68 51.30 47.38
CA PRO A 575 -18.91 52.49 48.20
C PRO A 575 -20.10 52.27 49.15
N ALA A 576 -20.04 52.89 50.33
CA ALA A 576 -21.15 52.88 51.28
C ALA A 576 -22.30 53.78 50.79
N PRO A 577 -23.57 53.41 51.03
CA PRO A 577 -24.72 54.22 50.60
C PRO A 577 -24.78 55.56 51.32
N ALA A 578 -25.23 56.59 50.61
CA ALA A 578 -25.44 57.95 51.05
C ALA A 578 -26.62 58.02 52.03
N ALA A 579 -26.49 58.87 53.04
CA ALA A 579 -27.48 59.03 54.12
C ALA A 579 -27.61 60.50 54.55
N THR A 580 -27.78 61.39 53.57
CA THR A 580 -27.98 62.83 53.77
C THR A 580 -29.39 63.17 54.22
N GLY A 581 -30.35 62.25 54.07
CA GLY A 581 -31.74 62.40 54.50
C GLY A 581 -32.66 63.02 53.44
N ASP A 582 -32.12 63.41 52.28
CA ASP A 582 -32.89 63.68 51.07
C ASP A 582 -32.74 62.49 50.12
N ALA A 583 -33.79 61.70 50.00
CA ALA A 583 -33.80 60.48 49.20
C ALA A 583 -33.45 60.68 47.71
N VAL A 584 -33.68 61.87 47.15
CA VAL A 584 -33.28 62.15 45.77
C VAL A 584 -31.80 62.48 45.69
N ALA A 585 -31.26 63.21 46.66
CA ALA A 585 -29.84 63.52 46.73
C ALA A 585 -29.00 62.26 47.05
N ASP A 586 -29.50 61.40 47.95
CA ASP A 586 -28.86 60.14 48.31
C ASP A 586 -28.79 59.18 47.12
N LEU A 587 -29.88 59.06 46.35
CA LEU A 587 -29.89 58.27 45.12
C LEU A 587 -28.86 58.77 44.08
N LEU A 588 -28.73 60.09 43.93
CA LEU A 588 -27.75 60.65 42.99
C LEU A 588 -26.31 60.43 43.48
N ALA A 589 -26.06 60.61 44.77
CA ALA A 589 -24.75 60.39 45.38
C ALA A 589 -24.32 58.90 45.34
N ASP A 590 -25.26 57.97 45.56
CA ASP A 590 -25.00 56.53 45.43
C ASP A 590 -24.59 56.15 44.01
N ARG A 591 -25.28 56.73 43.02
CA ARG A 591 -24.99 56.49 41.61
C ARG A 591 -23.65 57.08 41.19
N ASP A 592 -23.32 58.28 41.67
CA ASP A 592 -22.03 58.92 41.41
C ASP A 592 -20.89 58.14 42.07
N ALA A 593 -21.05 57.72 43.32
CA ALA A 593 -20.05 56.92 44.04
C ALA A 593 -19.83 55.55 43.38
N LEU A 594 -20.90 54.90 42.93
CA LEU A 594 -20.80 53.64 42.20
C LEU A 594 -20.12 53.83 40.83
N ALA A 595 -20.45 54.91 40.12
CA ALA A 595 -19.79 55.26 38.87
C ALA A 595 -18.28 55.52 39.05
N ASP A 596 -17.89 56.22 40.12
CA ASP A 596 -16.49 56.46 40.48
C ASP A 596 -15.74 55.16 40.85
N ALA A 597 -16.37 54.27 41.63
CA ALA A 597 -15.80 52.97 41.99
C ALA A 597 -15.62 52.06 40.76
N MET A 598 -16.45 52.22 39.73
CA MET A 598 -16.39 51.48 38.48
C MET A 598 -15.54 52.16 37.39
N ASN A 599 -14.89 53.29 37.68
CA ASN A 599 -14.29 54.18 36.66
C ASN A 599 -12.99 53.74 35.94
N PRO A 600 -12.36 52.57 36.20
CA PRO A 600 -11.47 51.99 35.19
C PRO A 600 -12.19 51.03 34.23
N ALA A 601 -13.47 50.69 34.48
CA ALA A 601 -14.23 49.82 33.59
C ALA A 601 -14.56 50.59 32.30
N PRO A 602 -14.21 50.04 31.12
CA PRO A 602 -14.63 50.62 29.85
C PRO A 602 -16.17 50.70 29.82
N ASP A 603 -16.71 51.71 29.13
CA ASP A 603 -18.15 51.88 28.92
C ASP A 603 -18.80 50.53 28.52
N PRO A 604 -19.84 50.05 29.23
CA PRO A 604 -20.57 48.83 28.89
C PRO A 604 -21.03 48.77 27.43
N GLU A 605 -21.32 49.90 26.78
CA GLU A 605 -21.65 49.95 25.35
C GLU A 605 -20.44 49.60 24.44
N GLY A 606 -19.23 49.83 24.95
CA GLY A 606 -17.95 49.51 24.33
C GLY A 606 -17.50 48.06 24.51
N TRP A 607 -18.10 47.28 25.41
CA TRP A 607 -17.67 45.89 25.70
C TRP A 607 -17.75 44.99 24.46
N GLY A 608 -18.72 45.23 23.58
CA GLY A 608 -18.81 44.54 22.29
C GLY A 608 -17.72 44.89 21.28
N ALA A 609 -16.84 45.87 21.56
CA ALA A 609 -15.71 46.23 20.69
C ALA A 609 -14.44 45.46 21.04
N LEU A 610 -14.31 44.98 22.28
CA LEU A 610 -13.13 44.28 22.78
C LEU A 610 -13.16 42.78 22.46
N ALA A 611 -14.33 42.25 22.06
CA ALA A 611 -14.48 40.93 21.46
C ALA A 611 -14.28 41.02 19.93
N ASP A 612 -13.08 41.43 19.51
CA ASP A 612 -12.73 41.53 18.09
C ASP A 612 -12.40 40.14 17.55
N ASP A 613 -13.36 39.51 16.84
CA ASP A 613 -13.08 38.75 15.61
C ASP A 613 -14.33 38.35 14.78
N ASP A 614 -15.43 39.09 14.88
CA ASP A 614 -16.60 38.80 14.04
C ASP A 614 -17.17 40.03 13.31
N ALA A 615 -16.99 40.04 11.98
CA ALA A 615 -17.58 41.01 11.06
C ALA A 615 -19.12 41.10 11.19
N ALA A 616 -19.75 40.03 11.70
CA ALA A 616 -21.18 39.97 11.99
C ALA A 616 -21.62 40.99 13.05
N PHE A 617 -20.81 41.25 14.07
CA PHE A 617 -21.16 42.15 15.17
C PHE A 617 -20.99 43.63 14.79
N SER A 618 -19.99 43.94 13.95
CA SER A 618 -19.82 45.29 13.36
C SER A 618 -21.03 45.72 12.53
N ALA A 619 -21.63 44.79 11.77
CA ALA A 619 -22.86 45.06 11.02
C ALA A 619 -24.07 45.32 11.93
N LEU A 620 -24.14 44.61 13.07
CA LEU A 620 -25.20 44.77 14.07
C LEU A 620 -25.07 46.09 14.82
N ARG A 621 -23.84 46.52 15.13
CA ARG A 621 -23.54 47.83 15.72
C ARG A 621 -23.89 48.98 14.76
N ALA A 622 -23.58 48.84 13.47
CA ALA A 622 -23.98 49.81 12.44
C ALA A 622 -25.51 49.87 12.24
N ALA A 623 -26.22 48.75 12.46
CA ALA A 623 -27.67 48.68 12.43
C ALA A 623 -28.31 49.30 13.68
N ALA A 624 -27.76 49.03 14.87
CA ALA A 624 -28.20 49.62 16.14
C ALA A 624 -27.97 51.14 16.18
N ALA A 625 -26.80 51.61 15.72
CA ALA A 625 -26.49 53.03 15.57
C ALA A 625 -27.41 53.76 14.57
N LYS A 626 -28.00 53.03 13.60
CA LYS A 626 -29.04 53.57 12.70
C LYS A 626 -30.43 53.61 13.34
N GLN A 627 -30.71 52.73 14.30
CA GLN A 627 -31.98 52.70 15.04
C GLN A 627 -32.06 53.75 16.15
N HIS A 628 -30.93 54.30 16.61
CA HIS A 628 -30.90 55.33 17.66
C HIS A 628 -30.78 56.77 17.16
N ARG A 629 -30.68 57.02 15.85
CA ARG A 629 -30.74 58.39 15.27
C ARG A 629 -32.14 59.02 15.27
N GLY A 630 -32.98 58.64 16.22
CA GLY A 630 -34.41 58.97 16.24
C GLY A 630 -34.80 60.18 17.08
N ASP A 631 -34.06 60.55 18.14
CA ASP A 631 -34.56 61.51 19.15
C ASP A 631 -33.45 62.43 19.75
N ASP A 632 -32.42 62.78 18.97
CA ASP A 632 -31.39 63.75 19.40
C ASP A 632 -31.72 65.18 18.97
N GLU A 633 -32.75 65.79 19.58
CA GLU A 633 -32.98 67.24 19.46
C GLU A 633 -32.97 68.02 20.79
N ASP A 634 -32.61 67.44 21.94
CA ASP A 634 -32.57 68.17 23.22
C ASP A 634 -31.32 67.87 24.09
N GLN A 635 -30.11 67.93 23.51
CA GLN A 635 -28.86 67.93 24.28
C GLN A 635 -28.32 69.37 24.40
N ASP A 636 -28.61 70.01 25.53
CA ASP A 636 -28.14 71.35 25.89
C ASP A 636 -26.96 71.21 26.90
N GLU A 637 -25.85 71.93 26.67
CA GLU A 637 -24.46 71.68 27.08
C GLU A 637 -24.12 71.79 28.59
N ARG A 638 -24.90 71.19 29.49
CA ARG A 638 -24.48 70.88 30.87
C ARG A 638 -25.02 69.51 31.20
N HIS A 639 -24.23 68.59 31.79
CA HIS A 639 -24.67 67.30 32.32
C HIS A 639 -25.96 67.45 33.16
N THR A 640 -27.10 67.44 32.49
CA THR A 640 -28.41 67.66 33.07
C THR A 640 -29.16 66.41 32.70
N ILE A 641 -29.24 65.48 33.65
CA ILE A 641 -29.90 64.18 33.55
C ILE A 641 -31.09 64.28 32.60
N THR A 642 -31.06 63.52 31.51
CA THR A 642 -32.09 63.63 30.48
C THR A 642 -33.43 63.19 31.05
N ARG A 643 -34.53 63.62 30.42
CA ARG A 643 -35.87 63.22 30.86
C ARG A 643 -36.07 61.70 30.79
N ALA A 644 -35.41 61.02 29.86
CA ALA A 644 -35.47 59.57 29.72
C ALA A 644 -34.72 58.87 30.87
N GLU A 645 -33.54 59.36 31.23
CA GLU A 645 -32.77 58.87 32.38
C GLU A 645 -33.48 59.15 33.70
N ALA A 646 -34.02 60.35 33.90
CA ALA A 646 -34.78 60.71 35.09
C ALA A 646 -36.04 59.83 35.27
N ARG A 647 -36.64 59.33 34.18
CA ARG A 647 -37.75 58.36 34.27
C ARG A 647 -37.29 56.99 34.75
N LYS A 648 -36.13 56.51 34.29
CA LYS A 648 -35.55 55.24 34.76
C LYS A 648 -35.12 55.35 36.23
N MET A 649 -34.51 56.47 36.61
CA MET A 649 -34.12 56.77 38.00
C MET A 649 -35.34 56.83 38.94
N TYR A 650 -36.54 57.18 38.43
CA TYR A 650 -37.74 57.17 39.26
C TYR A 650 -38.13 55.77 39.73
N ASP A 651 -37.95 54.74 38.90
CA ASP A 651 -38.28 53.37 39.29
C ASP A 651 -37.33 52.88 40.40
N GLU A 652 -36.05 53.24 40.31
CA GLU A 652 -35.03 53.00 41.35
C GLU A 652 -35.37 53.73 42.66
N TYR A 653 -35.72 55.01 42.57
CA TYR A 653 -36.20 55.81 43.71
C TYR A 653 -37.43 55.17 44.38
N VAL A 654 -38.43 54.77 43.60
CA VAL A 654 -39.66 54.13 44.10
C VAL A 654 -39.34 52.84 44.86
N TYR A 655 -38.37 52.06 44.35
CA TYR A 655 -37.94 50.83 44.99
C TYR A 655 -37.16 51.07 46.29
N GLN A 656 -36.21 52.00 46.31
CA GLN A 656 -35.47 52.39 47.51
C GLN A 656 -36.40 52.92 48.61
N GLN A 657 -37.35 53.78 48.24
CA GLN A 657 -38.35 54.30 49.18
C GLN A 657 -39.27 53.21 49.72
N MET A 658 -39.61 52.22 48.89
CA MET A 658 -40.40 51.07 49.33
C MET A 658 -39.62 50.20 50.32
N LEU A 659 -38.33 49.93 50.08
CA LEU A 659 -37.47 49.17 51.01
C LEU A 659 -37.29 49.92 52.33
N ALA A 660 -36.93 51.21 52.28
CA ALA A 660 -36.75 52.02 53.49
C ALA A 660 -38.05 52.10 54.32
N ALA A 661 -39.19 52.24 53.66
CA ALA A 661 -40.49 52.21 54.32
C ALA A 661 -40.84 50.81 54.84
N HIS A 662 -40.48 49.74 54.12
CA HIS A 662 -40.68 48.37 54.57
C HIS A 662 -39.94 48.11 55.88
N ASP A 663 -38.67 48.50 55.95
CA ASP A 663 -37.85 48.35 57.15
C ASP A 663 -38.39 49.22 58.30
N ALA A 664 -38.72 50.49 58.04
CA ALA A 664 -39.26 51.39 59.05
C ALA A 664 -40.65 50.97 59.57
N CYS A 665 -41.49 50.36 58.72
CA CYS A 665 -42.83 49.92 59.06
C CYS A 665 -42.91 48.42 59.42
N ASN A 666 -41.77 47.73 59.59
CA ASN A 666 -41.69 46.27 59.83
C ASN A 666 -42.51 45.44 58.84
N GLY A 667 -42.56 45.87 57.58
CA GLY A 667 -43.28 45.22 56.47
C GLY A 667 -44.77 45.54 56.34
N TYR A 668 -45.36 46.33 57.24
CA TYR A 668 -46.77 46.71 57.20
C TYR A 668 -47.02 47.95 56.35
N LEU A 669 -47.02 47.80 55.02
CA LEU A 669 -47.20 48.91 54.07
C LEU A 669 -48.66 49.14 53.61
N LEU A 670 -49.47 48.08 53.59
CA LEU A 670 -50.85 48.11 53.10
C LEU A 670 -51.84 48.07 54.27
N ASN A 671 -52.98 48.75 54.12
CA ASN A 671 -54.09 48.52 55.03
C ASN A 671 -54.70 47.12 54.82
N LYS A 672 -55.45 46.65 55.81
CA LYS A 672 -56.02 45.29 55.82
C LYS A 672 -56.86 44.98 54.57
N ALA A 673 -57.62 45.95 54.06
CA ALA A 673 -58.45 45.78 52.87
C ALA A 673 -57.62 45.67 51.58
N ALA A 674 -56.58 46.49 51.43
CA ALA A 674 -55.70 46.49 50.26
C ALA A 674 -54.76 45.27 50.24
N SER A 675 -54.32 44.81 51.41
CA SER A 675 -53.55 43.57 51.57
C SER A 675 -54.39 42.34 51.17
N LEU A 676 -55.65 42.25 51.62
CA LEU A 676 -56.56 41.16 51.22
C LEU A 676 -56.91 41.18 49.72
N ALA A 677 -56.93 42.36 49.10
CA ALA A 677 -57.16 42.53 47.67
C ALA A 677 -55.93 42.18 46.80
N GLY A 678 -54.79 41.81 47.39
CA GLY A 678 -53.58 41.42 46.65
C GLY A 678 -52.90 42.56 45.92
N HIS A 679 -53.08 43.81 46.36
CA HIS A 679 -52.37 44.94 45.76
C HIS A 679 -50.88 44.88 46.08
N SER A 680 -50.03 45.22 45.09
CA SER A 680 -48.58 45.30 45.30
C SER A 680 -48.22 46.51 46.18
N PRO A 681 -47.40 46.34 47.24
CA PRO A 681 -46.89 47.44 48.04
C PRO A 681 -46.12 48.48 47.22
N LEU A 682 -45.39 48.05 46.18
CA LEU A 682 -44.62 48.94 45.30
C LEU A 682 -45.52 49.97 44.58
N ALA A 683 -46.75 49.58 44.24
CA ALA A 683 -47.71 50.46 43.58
C ALA A 683 -48.23 51.60 44.47
N LEU A 684 -47.93 51.60 45.78
CA LEU A 684 -48.25 52.72 46.67
C LEU A 684 -47.28 53.89 46.48
N PHE A 685 -46.03 53.60 46.10
CA PHE A 685 -44.95 54.58 45.98
C PHE A 685 -44.96 55.27 44.60
N SER A 686 -45.71 54.73 43.64
CA SER A 686 -45.94 55.34 42.32
C SER A 686 -47.41 55.74 42.09
N GLY A 687 -47.66 56.68 41.18
CA GLY A 687 -49.02 57.08 40.78
C GLY A 687 -49.73 58.11 41.68
N PRO A 688 -51.06 58.29 41.53
CA PRO A 688 -51.81 59.36 42.20
C PRO A 688 -51.91 59.20 43.71
N ALA A 689 -51.66 60.28 44.46
CA ALA A 689 -51.69 60.28 45.93
C ALA A 689 -53.02 59.75 46.50
N ARG A 690 -54.16 60.10 45.91
CA ARG A 690 -55.48 59.61 46.33
C ARG A 690 -55.57 58.08 46.38
N ILE A 691 -54.97 57.37 45.42
CA ILE A 691 -55.02 55.91 45.36
C ILE A 691 -54.06 55.31 46.38
N ALA A 692 -52.87 55.88 46.52
CA ALA A 692 -51.85 55.44 47.46
C ALA A 692 -52.30 55.59 48.93
N TYR A 693 -52.78 56.77 49.32
CA TYR A 693 -53.23 57.04 50.71
C TYR A 693 -54.48 56.24 51.10
N ALA A 694 -55.37 55.92 50.15
CA ALA A 694 -56.52 55.07 50.41
C ALA A 694 -56.16 53.60 50.70
N ARG A 695 -54.97 53.15 50.27
CA ARG A 695 -54.51 51.76 50.36
C ARG A 695 -53.36 51.56 51.36
N ALA A 696 -52.69 52.63 51.77
CA ALA A 696 -51.59 52.61 52.73
C ALA A 696 -52.05 52.30 54.17
N SER A 697 -51.17 51.66 54.94
CA SER A 697 -51.26 51.52 56.40
C SER A 697 -51.12 52.88 57.09
N ASP A 698 -51.41 52.96 58.39
CA ASP A 698 -51.31 54.23 59.11
C ASP A 698 -49.85 54.60 59.41
N GLU A 699 -49.01 53.59 59.63
CA GLU A 699 -47.56 53.65 59.77
C GLU A 699 -46.89 54.19 58.50
N LEU A 700 -47.30 53.68 57.32
CA LEU A 700 -46.75 54.18 56.04
C LEU A 700 -47.14 55.63 55.77
N LYS A 701 -48.35 56.05 56.16
CA LYS A 701 -48.77 57.43 55.99
C LYS A 701 -47.99 58.37 56.90
N GLU A 702 -47.68 57.96 58.14
CA GLU A 702 -46.81 58.72 59.05
C GLU A 702 -45.38 58.80 58.50
N TRP A 703 -44.88 57.69 57.95
CA TRP A 703 -43.57 57.67 57.29
C TRP A 703 -43.49 58.63 56.09
N TRP A 704 -44.55 58.73 55.27
CA TRP A 704 -44.62 59.70 54.17
C TRP A 704 -44.75 61.16 54.60
N GLU A 705 -45.17 61.45 55.83
CA GLU A 705 -45.16 62.81 56.37
C GLU A 705 -43.73 63.29 56.66
N GLN A 706 -42.86 62.37 57.07
CA GLN A 706 -41.45 62.65 57.40
C GLN A 706 -40.54 62.59 56.16
N ASN A 707 -40.71 61.58 55.31
CA ASN A 707 -39.81 61.29 54.18
C ASN A 707 -40.37 61.79 52.83
N GLY A 708 -41.63 62.20 52.81
CA GLY A 708 -42.32 62.60 51.60
C GLY A 708 -42.72 61.42 50.71
N ARG A 709 -43.45 61.76 49.65
CA ARG A 709 -43.83 60.86 48.56
C ARG A 709 -43.84 61.70 47.30
N LEU A 710 -42.93 61.39 46.37
CA LEU A 710 -42.81 62.09 45.09
C LEU A 710 -43.53 61.29 44.00
N THR A 711 -44.32 61.99 43.21
CA THR A 711 -44.77 61.47 41.92
C THR A 711 -43.61 61.47 40.93
N GLN A 712 -43.66 60.60 39.91
CA GLN A 712 -42.68 60.60 38.80
C GLN A 712 -42.46 62.01 38.25
N ALA A 713 -43.57 62.72 38.23
CA ALA A 713 -43.64 64.12 37.95
C ALA A 713 -42.68 64.95 38.83
N GLU A 714 -42.99 65.08 40.12
CA GLU A 714 -42.22 65.88 41.07
C GLU A 714 -40.74 65.43 41.15
N PHE A 715 -40.47 64.13 41.01
CA PHE A 715 -39.11 63.58 40.97
C PHE A 715 -38.31 64.11 39.77
N ILE A 716 -38.87 64.06 38.55
CA ILE A 716 -38.18 64.60 37.36
C ILE A 716 -37.96 66.11 37.51
N GLU A 717 -38.90 66.87 38.09
CA GLU A 717 -38.70 68.30 38.38
C GLU A 717 -37.54 68.53 39.37
N GLN A 718 -37.40 67.70 40.40
CA GLN A 718 -36.33 67.79 41.40
C GLN A 718 -34.96 67.40 40.83
N VAL A 719 -34.90 66.35 39.99
CA VAL A 719 -33.66 65.86 39.38
C VAL A 719 -33.18 66.73 38.22
N THR A 720 -34.10 67.27 37.41
CA THR A 720 -33.75 68.08 36.22
C THR A 720 -33.74 69.59 36.48
N GLY A 721 -34.28 70.04 37.61
CA GLY A 721 -34.43 71.46 37.95
C GLY A 721 -35.44 72.24 37.07
N ARG A 722 -36.15 71.57 36.15
CA ARG A 722 -37.10 72.17 35.20
C ARG A 722 -38.54 72.03 35.70
N THR A 723 -39.23 73.17 35.90
CA THR A 723 -40.62 73.20 36.39
C THR A 723 -41.59 72.53 35.42
N GLN A 724 -42.49 71.67 35.92
CA GLN A 724 -43.44 70.95 35.07
C GLN A 724 -44.90 71.20 35.45
N ARG A 725 -45.75 71.45 34.45
CA ARG A 725 -47.19 71.75 34.66
C ARG A 725 -47.91 70.66 35.45
N TRP A 726 -47.56 69.40 35.20
CA TRP A 726 -48.18 68.26 35.87
C TRP A 726 -47.74 68.08 37.33
N ALA A 727 -46.65 68.72 37.77
CA ALA A 727 -46.12 68.57 39.13
C ALA A 727 -46.80 69.55 40.07
N ALA A 728 -47.12 70.76 39.56
CA ALA A 728 -48.02 71.68 40.24
C ALA A 728 -49.38 71.02 40.58
N GLY A 729 -50.00 70.33 39.61
CA GLY A 729 -51.25 69.60 39.84
C GLY A 729 -51.12 68.38 40.76
N ALA A 730 -49.95 67.72 40.80
CA ALA A 730 -49.68 66.64 41.74
C ALA A 730 -49.55 67.14 43.19
N ARG A 731 -48.84 68.27 43.40
CA ARG A 731 -48.71 68.95 44.70
C ARG A 731 -50.07 69.40 45.25
N GLU A 732 -50.92 69.97 44.41
CA GLU A 732 -52.29 70.36 44.79
C GLU A 732 -53.15 69.15 45.21
N ASN A 733 -53.09 68.05 44.46
CA ASN A 733 -53.80 66.81 44.79
C ASN A 733 -53.30 66.17 46.09
N LYS A 734 -51.98 66.21 46.34
CA LYS A 734 -51.37 65.72 47.58
C LYS A 734 -51.82 66.56 48.78
N TRP A 735 -51.79 67.88 48.65
CA TRP A 735 -52.24 68.80 49.70
C TRP A 735 -53.74 68.65 50.01
N ALA A 736 -54.57 68.42 48.99
CA ALA A 736 -56.00 68.18 49.16
C ALA A 736 -56.33 66.87 49.89
N GLU A 737 -55.53 65.82 49.71
CA GLU A 737 -55.72 64.53 50.42
C GLU A 737 -55.14 64.56 51.84
N GLN A 738 -54.01 65.24 52.07
CA GLN A 738 -53.45 65.44 53.42
C GLN A 738 -54.40 66.22 54.34
N LYS A 739 -55.22 67.12 53.79
CA LYS A 739 -56.27 67.87 54.53
C LYS A 739 -57.56 67.09 54.82
N LYS A 740 -57.76 65.91 54.23
CA LYS A 740 -58.94 65.05 54.49
C LYS A 740 -58.72 64.09 55.66
N ARG A 741 -57.50 64.02 56.17
CA ARG A 741 -57.10 63.40 57.45
C ARG A 741 -57.50 64.33 58.60
#